data_AF-A0A819BVA0-F1
#
_entry.id   AF-A0A819BVA0-F1
#
_cell.length_a   1.000
_cell.length_b   1.000
_cell.length_c   1.000
_cell.angle_alpha   90.00
_cell.angle_beta   90.00
_cell.angle_gamma   90.00
#
_symmetry.space_group_name_H-M   'P 1'
#
loop_
_entity.id
_entity.type
_entity.pdbx_description
1 polymer ?
#
loop_
_entity_poly.entity_id
_entity_poly.type
_entity_poly.pdbx_seq_one_letter_code
_entity_poly.pdbx_strand_id
1 'polypeptide(L)'
;MQSPNNSDDSSHSTETPPTFSSTRSHHISSTQPSSTRPPKSNPHKYFLERTEKNCPKHLTDPQRNRWFKTAKKAKRNAQIVQQLPAFHWPPSHSNQPIFIHHLTPHSTLQSVFETIRDVTVYVIDTESDPPTRFRSEALPALIQIEAIHSETSTTVLLIEAQFLPFSLSPTHQLIQQLCQHIFSPQHYIVGWGNVLQELSHFQPFALFDINQIQQHINLQAYFTNNWNQTHPHLPSCPTQQHQSQLIIDSDSDSDYDLICTVNTSKFDDDLQFNRATNKSTCTCPDDIRPYKNPTDQWALQKAIKITFNEALNKLHTMNTWSCGLDPLLTTDNTSESIAPRTAMTSYAINDVSAPTRLLFHLNHEIIRPLRTSSSSTIISSIAPQPPVPHLLTQQSFQPSTPEQAPLPSHSPEPQSTESSSNQQHVPELPLYLVLADSHGRHIEQTINTPHYTITTHFVSGLKWFDSQRPDLNAFSLIQSPPISSYLHSAQAIMLIIGTNSLRFIDAAQAVQQAAHLIAYIHTNHPHLKQKQHIAVVATFPCYNTSSRFPSTDSLLSNIQLYNEELNALSDQLHFTFIDFHITDVHLHPDRMHLHPHYRYIISNSITHYFNQISQHQSSSRTHTRSSQAIKRRNDLRHQKFKLKQQQFFIKRIVDINWKAKHVKTFLRQTEIKFARVLEVHNHTLTILFNNAEQRHAADTSLPDDTFDEAHFHRHFNTEQ
;
A
#
# COMPACT_ATOMS: atom_id res chain seq x y z
N MET A 1 -54.85 56.17 40.47
CA MET A 1 -56.20 55.71 40.86
C MET A 1 -56.12 54.23 41.16
N GLN A 2 -56.46 53.86 42.39
CA GLN A 2 -56.98 52.57 42.88
C GLN A 2 -56.51 51.24 42.23
N SER A 3 -55.78 50.43 43.00
CA SER A 3 -55.97 48.96 43.10
C SER A 3 -57.44 48.65 43.50
N PRO A 4 -58.04 47.43 43.38
CA PRO A 4 -57.44 46.11 43.66
C PRO A 4 -58.11 44.85 42.99
N ASN A 5 -57.80 43.66 43.55
CA ASN A 5 -58.50 42.36 43.57
C ASN A 5 -58.02 41.29 42.57
N ASN A 6 -57.37 40.19 43.01
CA ASN A 6 -57.85 39.01 43.78
C ASN A 6 -59.02 38.26 43.13
N SER A 7 -58.77 37.02 42.66
CA SER A 7 -59.34 35.78 43.24
C SER A 7 -58.99 34.53 42.41
N ASP A 8 -58.63 33.48 43.15
CA ASP A 8 -58.71 32.03 42.94
C ASP A 8 -59.45 31.50 41.69
N ASP A 9 -58.94 30.44 41.04
CA ASP A 9 -59.35 29.07 41.40
C ASP A 9 -58.60 27.98 40.59
N SER A 10 -58.56 26.83 41.23
CA SER A 10 -58.01 25.51 40.94
C SER A 10 -58.28 24.87 39.56
N SER A 11 -57.28 24.14 39.05
CA SER A 11 -57.46 22.76 38.55
C SER A 11 -56.12 22.07 38.30
N HIS A 12 -55.86 21.02 39.09
CA HIS A 12 -54.81 20.04 38.85
C HIS A 12 -55.26 19.08 37.75
N SER A 13 -54.56 19.06 36.62
CA SER A 13 -54.60 17.99 35.64
C SER A 13 -53.25 17.27 35.60
N THR A 14 -53.28 16.02 36.04
CA THR A 14 -52.24 15.01 35.91
C THR A 14 -52.16 14.55 34.45
N GLU A 15 -51.15 15.01 33.71
CA GLU A 15 -50.77 14.41 32.43
C GLU A 15 -49.55 13.51 32.60
N THR A 16 -49.76 12.25 32.23
CA THR A 16 -48.77 11.19 32.10
C THR A 16 -47.87 11.48 30.90
N PRO A 17 -46.55 11.23 30.98
CA PRO A 17 -45.68 11.41 29.83
C PRO A 17 -45.87 10.27 28.82
N PRO A 18 -45.86 10.56 27.51
CA PRO A 18 -46.04 9.55 26.48
C PRO A 18 -44.84 8.61 26.41
N THR A 19 -45.12 7.32 26.49
CA THR A 19 -44.20 6.22 26.22
C THR A 19 -43.87 6.19 24.73
N PHE A 20 -42.75 6.81 24.34
CA PHE A 20 -42.15 6.58 23.03
C PHE A 20 -41.37 5.26 23.06
N SER A 21 -42.03 4.16 22.69
CA SER A 21 -41.36 2.91 22.32
C SER A 21 -40.71 3.08 20.93
N SER A 22 -39.49 3.61 20.90
CA SER A 22 -38.61 3.53 19.74
C SER A 22 -37.75 2.28 19.85
N THR A 23 -38.31 1.13 19.46
CA THR A 23 -37.53 -0.06 19.09
C THR A 23 -36.86 0.22 17.74
N ARG A 24 -35.84 1.07 17.76
CA ARG A 24 -34.92 1.23 16.63
C ARG A 24 -33.87 0.13 16.78
N SER A 25 -34.12 -1.03 16.18
CA SER A 25 -33.08 -2.04 16.03
C SER A 25 -31.94 -1.42 15.24
N HIS A 26 -30.83 -1.12 15.92
CA HIS A 26 -29.61 -0.69 15.28
C HIS A 26 -29.02 -1.91 14.57
N HIS A 27 -29.47 -2.14 13.33
CA HIS A 27 -28.70 -2.87 12.35
C HIS A 27 -27.35 -2.15 12.27
N ILE A 28 -26.30 -2.83 12.75
CA ILE A 28 -24.92 -2.49 12.47
C ILE A 28 -24.83 -2.40 10.95
N SER A 29 -24.69 -1.18 10.45
CA SER A 29 -24.48 -0.92 9.04
C SER A 29 -23.10 -1.46 8.68
N SER A 30 -23.06 -2.75 8.34
CA SER A 30 -22.09 -3.30 7.40
C SER A 30 -21.99 -2.28 6.28
N THR A 31 -20.80 -1.70 6.11
CA THR A 31 -20.50 -0.83 4.98
C THR A 31 -20.75 -1.65 3.72
N GLN A 32 -21.97 -1.59 3.20
CA GLN A 32 -22.27 -2.18 1.91
C GLN A 32 -21.30 -1.54 0.91
N PRO A 33 -20.72 -2.34 0.00
CA PRO A 33 -19.86 -1.81 -1.04
C PRO A 33 -20.62 -0.66 -1.71
N SER A 34 -20.01 0.53 -1.67
CA SER A 34 -20.57 1.74 -2.28
C SER A 34 -21.04 1.40 -3.69
N SER A 35 -22.32 1.65 -4.01
CA SER A 35 -22.95 1.50 -5.33
C SER A 35 -21.94 1.23 -6.44
N THR A 36 -21.75 -0.05 -6.77
CA THR A 36 -20.82 -0.48 -7.80
C THR A 36 -21.26 0.15 -9.10
N ARG A 37 -20.41 1.00 -9.69
CA ARG A 37 -20.72 1.59 -10.99
C ARG A 37 -20.79 0.46 -12.02
N PRO A 38 -21.86 0.36 -12.83
CA PRO A 38 -21.92 -0.66 -13.86
C PRO A 38 -20.74 -0.49 -14.83
N PRO A 39 -20.18 -1.59 -15.36
CA PRO A 39 -19.17 -1.51 -16.40
C PRO A 39 -19.74 -0.76 -17.60
N LYS A 40 -18.91 0.04 -18.27
CA LYS A 40 -19.35 0.76 -19.45
C LYS A 40 -19.31 -0.19 -20.65
N SER A 41 -20.34 -0.16 -21.49
CA SER A 41 -20.31 -0.84 -22.78
C SER A 41 -19.21 -0.21 -23.64
N ASN A 42 -18.07 -0.91 -23.75
CA ASN A 42 -16.89 -0.49 -24.50
C ASN A 42 -16.40 0.93 -24.13
N PRO A 43 -15.72 1.12 -22.99
CA PRO A 43 -15.17 2.42 -22.60
C PRO A 43 -14.21 2.96 -23.67
N HIS A 44 -13.56 2.07 -24.43
CA HIS A 44 -12.70 2.43 -25.55
C HIS A 44 -13.41 3.23 -26.63
N LYS A 45 -14.71 3.03 -26.87
CA LYS A 45 -15.48 3.86 -27.81
C LYS A 45 -15.41 5.34 -27.44
N TYR A 46 -15.56 5.66 -26.15
CA TYR A 46 -15.41 7.03 -25.66
C TYR A 46 -13.99 7.58 -25.90
N PHE A 47 -12.95 6.76 -25.71
CA PHE A 47 -11.57 7.18 -25.97
C PHE A 47 -11.26 7.32 -27.47
N LEU A 48 -11.86 6.49 -28.32
CA LEU A 48 -11.72 6.56 -29.79
C LEU A 48 -12.33 7.85 -30.34
N GLU A 49 -13.42 8.30 -29.75
CA GLU A 49 -14.13 9.54 -30.10
C GLU A 49 -13.41 10.80 -29.62
N ARG A 50 -12.39 10.69 -28.77
CA ARG A 50 -11.60 11.87 -28.32
C ARG A 50 -10.87 12.51 -29.50
N THR A 51 -11.18 13.78 -29.71
CA THR A 51 -10.62 14.66 -30.73
C THR A 51 -10.32 16.03 -30.11
N GLU A 52 -9.65 16.90 -30.86
CA GLU A 52 -9.46 18.29 -30.46
C GLU A 52 -10.81 19.01 -30.33
N LYS A 53 -11.75 18.71 -31.24
CA LYS A 53 -13.08 19.33 -31.29
C LYS A 53 -13.95 19.06 -30.06
N ASN A 54 -13.76 17.92 -29.39
CA ASN A 54 -14.52 17.55 -28.18
C ASN A 54 -13.66 17.50 -26.91
N CYS A 55 -12.43 18.01 -26.95
CA CYS A 55 -11.61 18.19 -25.76
C CYS A 55 -12.24 19.28 -24.87
N PRO A 56 -12.56 19.02 -23.59
CA PRO A 56 -13.17 20.04 -22.74
C PRO A 56 -12.25 21.26 -22.58
N LYS A 57 -12.79 22.46 -22.82
CA LYS A 57 -12.02 23.72 -22.81
C LYS A 57 -11.44 24.09 -21.44
N HIS A 58 -11.96 23.50 -20.35
CA HIS A 58 -11.52 23.77 -18.98
C HIS A 58 -10.35 22.86 -18.52
N LEU A 59 -9.90 21.92 -19.36
CA LEU A 59 -8.75 21.08 -19.03
C LEU A 59 -7.46 21.92 -19.10
N THR A 60 -6.57 21.72 -18.12
CA THR A 60 -5.21 22.27 -18.18
C THR A 60 -4.41 21.62 -19.32
N ASP A 61 -3.34 22.26 -19.81
CA ASP A 61 -2.54 21.68 -20.90
C ASP A 61 -2.00 20.28 -20.61
N PRO A 62 -1.52 19.94 -19.39
CA PRO A 62 -1.18 18.57 -19.03
C PRO A 62 -2.36 17.60 -19.15
N GLN A 63 -3.56 18.01 -18.73
CA GLN A 63 -4.78 17.20 -18.84
C GLN A 63 -5.20 17.00 -20.31
N ARG A 64 -5.08 18.05 -21.14
CA ARG A 64 -5.33 17.98 -22.59
C ARG A 64 -4.33 17.04 -23.29
N ASN A 65 -3.06 17.12 -22.93
CA ASN A 65 -2.03 16.20 -23.44
C ASN A 65 -2.36 14.75 -23.10
N ARG A 66 -2.79 14.48 -21.85
CA ARG A 66 -3.24 13.15 -21.43
C ARG A 66 -4.49 12.70 -22.19
N TRP A 67 -5.44 13.62 -22.46
CA TRP A 67 -6.62 13.37 -23.29
C TRP A 67 -6.24 12.90 -24.69
N PHE A 68 -5.31 13.58 -25.36
CA PHE A 68 -4.86 13.21 -26.71
C PHE A 68 -4.00 11.95 -26.73
N LYS A 69 -3.09 11.75 -25.75
CA LYS A 69 -2.28 10.53 -25.62
C LYS A 69 -3.17 9.29 -25.51
N THR A 70 -4.18 9.33 -24.64
CA THR A 70 -5.13 8.22 -24.45
C THR A 70 -5.98 7.97 -25.71
N ALA A 71 -6.40 9.01 -26.42
CA ALA A 71 -7.10 8.88 -27.70
C ALA A 71 -6.25 8.16 -28.75
N LYS A 72 -4.97 8.57 -28.89
CA LYS A 72 -4.02 7.97 -29.82
C LYS A 72 -3.74 6.51 -29.46
N LYS A 73 -3.57 6.19 -28.18
CA LYS A 73 -3.42 4.80 -27.69
C LYS A 73 -4.65 3.96 -28.04
N ALA A 74 -5.85 4.49 -27.79
CA ALA A 74 -7.09 3.78 -28.10
C ALA A 74 -7.23 3.46 -29.60
N LYS A 75 -6.94 4.44 -30.47
CA LYS A 75 -6.94 4.27 -31.93
C LYS A 75 -5.92 3.23 -32.38
N ARG A 76 -4.71 3.26 -31.82
CA ARG A 76 -3.67 2.28 -32.11
C ARG A 76 -4.09 0.86 -31.71
N ASN A 77 -4.66 0.68 -30.52
CA ASN A 77 -5.15 -0.63 -30.07
C ASN A 77 -6.26 -1.15 -31.00
N ALA A 78 -7.22 -0.30 -31.36
CA ALA A 78 -8.28 -0.67 -32.30
C ALA A 78 -7.74 -1.06 -33.69
N GLN A 79 -6.75 -0.32 -34.21
CA GLN A 79 -6.10 -0.66 -35.47
C GLN A 79 -5.38 -2.00 -35.42
N ILE A 80 -4.65 -2.28 -34.33
CA ILE A 80 -3.94 -3.56 -34.16
C ILE A 80 -4.93 -4.73 -34.14
N VAL A 81 -6.03 -4.61 -33.39
CA VAL A 81 -7.08 -5.64 -33.32
C VAL A 81 -7.79 -5.85 -34.66
N GLN A 82 -7.89 -4.81 -35.51
CA GLN A 82 -8.45 -4.94 -36.86
C GLN A 82 -7.50 -5.59 -37.86
N GLN A 83 -6.18 -5.45 -37.65
CA GLN A 83 -5.16 -5.88 -38.61
C GLN A 83 -4.65 -7.29 -38.37
N LEU A 84 -4.76 -7.80 -37.15
CA LEU A 84 -4.17 -9.07 -36.74
C LEU A 84 -5.24 -10.00 -36.14
N PRO A 85 -5.06 -11.33 -36.26
CA PRO A 85 -5.84 -12.29 -35.49
C PRO A 85 -5.79 -11.96 -33.99
N ALA A 86 -6.91 -12.11 -33.29
CA ALA A 86 -6.94 -11.93 -31.85
C ALA A 86 -6.08 -13.01 -31.16
N PHE A 87 -5.31 -12.59 -30.16
CA PHE A 87 -4.61 -13.51 -29.29
C PHE A 87 -5.64 -14.29 -28.47
N HIS A 88 -5.56 -15.61 -28.55
CA HIS A 88 -6.35 -16.52 -27.75
C HIS A 88 -5.42 -17.56 -27.15
N TRP A 89 -5.45 -17.70 -25.84
CA TRP A 89 -4.86 -18.88 -25.22
C TRP A 89 -5.65 -20.13 -25.65
N PRO A 90 -5.00 -21.26 -25.98
CA PRO A 90 -5.70 -22.42 -26.52
C PRO A 90 -6.84 -22.88 -25.59
N PRO A 91 -8.09 -23.00 -26.08
CA PRO A 91 -9.22 -23.45 -25.26
C PRO A 91 -9.01 -24.83 -24.64
N SER A 92 -8.14 -25.65 -25.25
CA SER A 92 -7.74 -26.97 -24.75
C SER A 92 -6.86 -26.92 -23.49
N HIS A 93 -6.32 -25.77 -23.13
CA HIS A 93 -5.34 -25.63 -22.04
C HIS A 93 -5.93 -24.97 -20.79
N SER A 94 -7.02 -24.20 -20.94
CA SER A 94 -7.67 -23.52 -19.82
C SER A 94 -9.01 -24.16 -19.49
N ASN A 95 -9.15 -24.63 -18.25
CA ASN A 95 -10.47 -24.75 -17.63
C ASN A 95 -11.17 -23.38 -17.59
N GLN A 96 -12.49 -23.37 -17.38
CA GLN A 96 -13.20 -22.12 -17.08
C GLN A 96 -12.47 -21.36 -15.95
N PRO A 97 -12.32 -20.02 -16.05
CA PRO A 97 -11.66 -19.24 -15.01
C PRO A 97 -12.40 -19.42 -13.68
N ILE A 98 -11.65 -19.49 -12.59
CA ILE A 98 -12.22 -19.64 -11.25
C ILE A 98 -12.20 -18.26 -10.58
N PHE A 99 -13.39 -17.73 -10.30
CA PHE A 99 -13.56 -16.46 -9.61
C PHE A 99 -13.48 -16.63 -8.09
N ILE A 100 -12.71 -15.76 -7.46
CA ILE A 100 -12.44 -15.79 -6.01
C ILE A 100 -12.89 -14.46 -5.38
N HIS A 101 -13.93 -14.54 -4.54
CA HIS A 101 -14.58 -13.43 -3.84
C HIS A 101 -15.44 -13.96 -2.67
N HIS A 102 -16.24 -13.09 -2.03
CA HIS A 102 -17.04 -13.43 -0.85
C HIS A 102 -18.18 -14.45 -1.08
N LEU A 103 -18.58 -14.71 -2.34
CA LEU A 103 -19.59 -15.71 -2.67
C LEU A 103 -18.97 -17.04 -3.13
N THR A 104 -17.63 -17.12 -3.25
CA THR A 104 -16.95 -18.36 -3.63
C THR A 104 -17.17 -19.42 -2.54
N PRO A 105 -17.77 -20.59 -2.87
CA PRO A 105 -18.01 -21.64 -1.88
C PRO A 105 -16.70 -22.17 -1.27
N HIS A 106 -16.73 -22.54 0.01
CA HIS A 106 -15.57 -23.16 0.69
C HIS A 106 -15.06 -24.41 -0.03
N SER A 107 -15.97 -25.25 -0.53
CA SER A 107 -15.63 -26.46 -1.29
C SER A 107 -14.90 -26.14 -2.59
N THR A 108 -15.25 -25.04 -3.26
CA THR A 108 -14.54 -24.56 -4.46
C THR A 108 -13.13 -24.11 -4.09
N LEU A 109 -12.94 -23.34 -3.01
CA LEU A 109 -11.61 -22.91 -2.56
C LEU A 109 -10.71 -24.09 -2.18
N GLN A 110 -11.25 -25.10 -1.50
CA GLN A 110 -10.53 -26.33 -1.18
C GLN A 110 -10.14 -27.11 -2.44
N SER A 111 -11.08 -27.27 -3.38
CA SER A 111 -10.81 -27.93 -4.66
C SER A 111 -9.73 -27.22 -5.47
N VAL A 112 -9.75 -25.87 -5.48
CA VAL A 112 -8.69 -25.06 -6.10
C VAL A 112 -7.35 -25.32 -5.42
N PHE A 113 -7.31 -25.28 -4.09
CA PHE A 113 -6.10 -25.50 -3.31
C PHE A 113 -5.48 -26.87 -3.63
N GLU A 114 -6.28 -27.94 -3.61
CA GLU A 114 -5.83 -29.28 -3.96
C GLU A 114 -5.36 -29.36 -5.41
N THR A 115 -6.07 -28.70 -6.34
CA THR A 115 -5.71 -28.68 -7.76
C THR A 115 -4.35 -28.04 -7.98
N ILE A 116 -4.04 -26.93 -7.29
CA ILE A 116 -2.78 -26.19 -7.48
C ILE A 116 -1.68 -26.55 -6.48
N ARG A 117 -1.90 -27.55 -5.62
CA ARG A 117 -0.98 -27.87 -4.51
C ARG A 117 0.43 -28.17 -4.99
N ASP A 118 0.53 -28.89 -6.10
CA ASP A 118 1.81 -29.37 -6.64
C ASP A 118 2.38 -28.45 -7.74
N VAL A 119 1.74 -27.29 -7.97
CA VAL A 119 2.19 -26.27 -8.93
C VAL A 119 3.31 -25.45 -8.32
N THR A 120 4.38 -25.22 -9.10
CA THR A 120 5.55 -24.46 -8.65
C THR A 120 5.80 -23.18 -9.45
N VAL A 121 5.08 -22.97 -10.56
CA VAL A 121 5.24 -21.81 -11.44
C VAL A 121 3.89 -21.14 -11.63
N TYR A 122 3.84 -19.85 -11.30
CA TYR A 122 2.65 -19.02 -11.43
C TYR A 122 2.97 -17.81 -12.27
N VAL A 123 2.10 -17.50 -13.23
CA VAL A 123 2.15 -16.25 -13.99
C VAL A 123 1.09 -15.32 -13.42
N ILE A 124 1.45 -14.08 -13.16
CA ILE A 124 0.56 -13.11 -12.56
C ILE A 124 0.45 -11.84 -13.39
N ASP A 125 -0.71 -11.20 -13.27
CA ASP A 125 -0.96 -9.84 -13.74
C ASP A 125 -2.01 -9.19 -12.84
N THR A 126 -2.11 -7.86 -12.87
CA THR A 126 -3.04 -7.12 -12.00
C THR A 126 -3.76 -6.02 -12.75
N GLU A 127 -4.99 -5.72 -12.30
CA GLU A 127 -5.76 -4.59 -12.80
C GLU A 127 -6.27 -3.72 -11.65
N SER A 128 -6.27 -2.41 -11.89
CA SER A 128 -6.71 -1.39 -10.93
C SER A 128 -7.63 -0.39 -11.61
N ASP A 129 -8.59 0.15 -10.86
CA ASP A 129 -9.32 1.31 -11.37
C ASP A 129 -8.43 2.55 -11.36
N PRO A 130 -8.55 3.41 -12.38
CA PRO A 130 -7.82 4.65 -12.41
C PRO A 130 -8.22 5.55 -11.22
N PRO A 131 -7.27 6.37 -10.71
CA PRO A 131 -7.57 7.41 -9.74
C PRO A 131 -8.77 8.27 -10.15
N THR A 132 -9.55 8.68 -9.17
CA THR A 132 -10.71 9.56 -9.36
C THR A 132 -10.50 10.88 -8.62
N ARG A 133 -11.35 11.89 -8.89
CA ARG A 133 -11.32 13.15 -8.12
C ARG A 133 -11.50 12.96 -6.59
N PHE A 134 -12.01 11.80 -6.17
CA PHE A 134 -12.26 11.47 -4.76
C PHE A 134 -11.26 10.46 -4.20
N ARG A 135 -10.43 9.84 -5.04
CA ARG A 135 -9.39 8.89 -4.65
C ARG A 135 -8.16 9.13 -5.51
N SER A 136 -7.13 9.70 -4.90
CA SER A 136 -5.85 9.97 -5.56
C SER A 136 -5.12 8.69 -5.94
N GLU A 137 -5.29 7.63 -5.17
CA GLU A 137 -4.64 6.35 -5.47
C GLU A 137 -5.50 5.50 -6.42
N ALA A 138 -4.82 4.70 -7.25
CA ALA A 138 -5.49 3.67 -8.04
C ALA A 138 -6.14 2.66 -7.08
N LEU A 139 -7.34 2.18 -7.43
CA LEU A 139 -8.05 1.21 -6.60
C LEU A 139 -7.68 -0.20 -7.08
N PRO A 140 -6.96 -1.01 -6.29
CA PRO A 140 -6.59 -2.36 -6.69
C PRO A 140 -7.85 -3.21 -6.83
N ALA A 141 -8.08 -3.80 -7.99
CA ALA A 141 -9.38 -4.38 -8.33
C ALA A 141 -9.34 -5.88 -8.58
N LEU A 142 -8.33 -6.36 -9.31
CA LEU A 142 -8.25 -7.74 -9.77
C LEU A 142 -6.81 -8.24 -9.73
N ILE A 143 -6.59 -9.43 -9.17
CA ILE A 143 -5.36 -10.21 -9.34
C ILE A 143 -5.68 -11.38 -10.28
N GLN A 144 -4.88 -11.52 -11.33
CA GLN A 144 -4.99 -12.57 -12.32
C GLN A 144 -3.84 -13.54 -12.09
N ILE A 145 -4.14 -14.83 -11.94
CA ILE A 145 -3.11 -15.84 -11.65
C ILE A 145 -3.33 -17.02 -12.58
N GLU A 146 -2.31 -17.40 -13.35
CA GLU A 146 -2.27 -18.64 -14.10
C GLU A 146 -1.30 -19.63 -13.43
N ALA A 147 -1.86 -20.69 -12.87
CA ALA A 147 -1.12 -21.82 -12.31
C ALA A 147 -0.75 -22.80 -13.44
N ILE A 148 0.56 -23.02 -13.66
CA ILE A 148 1.05 -23.86 -14.76
C ILE A 148 1.28 -25.29 -14.25
N HIS A 149 0.34 -26.20 -14.55
CA HIS A 149 0.48 -27.63 -14.21
C HIS A 149 1.44 -28.34 -15.16
N SER A 150 1.33 -28.03 -16.46
CA SER A 150 2.17 -28.58 -17.53
C SER A 150 2.12 -27.65 -18.75
N GLU A 151 2.83 -28.01 -19.83
CA GLU A 151 2.81 -27.26 -21.09
C GLU A 151 1.41 -27.16 -21.73
N THR A 152 0.51 -28.10 -21.41
CA THR A 152 -0.82 -28.19 -22.03
C THR A 152 -1.97 -28.05 -21.03
N SER A 153 -1.69 -27.78 -19.76
CA SER A 153 -2.71 -27.67 -18.72
C SER A 153 -2.38 -26.56 -17.74
N THR A 154 -3.28 -25.60 -17.63
CA THR A 154 -3.17 -24.48 -16.70
C THR A 154 -4.51 -24.25 -15.98
N THR A 155 -4.46 -23.52 -14.87
CA THR A 155 -5.66 -23.08 -14.16
C THR A 155 -5.59 -21.58 -13.94
N VAL A 156 -6.62 -20.87 -14.37
CA VAL A 156 -6.69 -19.42 -14.24
C VAL A 156 -7.60 -19.06 -13.08
N LEU A 157 -7.06 -18.29 -12.13
CA LEU A 157 -7.75 -17.74 -10.98
C LEU A 157 -7.91 -16.23 -11.17
N LEU A 158 -9.10 -15.72 -10.88
CA LEU A 158 -9.42 -14.29 -10.93
C LEU A 158 -9.88 -13.86 -9.53
N ILE A 159 -8.98 -13.22 -8.78
CA ILE A 159 -9.25 -12.75 -7.41
C ILE A 159 -9.78 -11.32 -7.45
N GLU A 160 -11.04 -11.14 -7.10
CA GLU A 160 -11.72 -9.84 -7.16
C GLU A 160 -11.57 -9.09 -5.84
N ALA A 161 -10.49 -8.32 -5.72
CA ALA A 161 -10.04 -7.72 -4.46
C ALA A 161 -11.11 -6.86 -3.76
N GLN A 162 -11.93 -6.14 -4.53
CA GLN A 162 -13.01 -5.28 -3.99
C GLN A 162 -14.23 -6.06 -3.49
N PHE A 163 -14.30 -7.37 -3.76
CA PHE A 163 -15.40 -8.25 -3.35
C PHE A 163 -14.92 -9.36 -2.40
N LEU A 164 -13.74 -9.22 -1.81
CA LEU A 164 -13.26 -10.14 -0.79
C LEU A 164 -14.15 -10.08 0.47
N PRO A 165 -14.33 -11.22 1.16
CA PRO A 165 -15.08 -11.25 2.41
C PRO A 165 -14.28 -10.56 3.54
N PHE A 166 -14.96 -10.22 4.64
CA PHE A 166 -14.32 -9.63 5.83
C PHE A 166 -13.13 -10.47 6.30
N SER A 167 -12.06 -9.81 6.74
CA SER A 167 -10.77 -10.46 7.08
C SER A 167 -10.87 -11.56 8.14
N LEU A 168 -11.85 -11.47 9.04
CA LEU A 168 -12.10 -12.47 10.09
C LEU A 168 -12.99 -13.63 9.65
N SER A 169 -13.53 -13.60 8.42
CA SER A 169 -14.41 -14.65 7.94
C SER A 169 -13.62 -15.92 7.59
N PRO A 170 -14.20 -17.12 7.80
CA PRO A 170 -13.56 -18.37 7.38
C PRO A 170 -13.22 -18.40 5.89
N THR A 171 -14.06 -17.81 5.04
CA THR A 171 -13.80 -17.70 3.59
C THR A 171 -12.57 -16.84 3.31
N HIS A 172 -12.39 -15.72 4.00
CA HIS A 172 -11.20 -14.88 3.84
C HIS A 172 -9.94 -15.63 4.25
N GLN A 173 -9.98 -16.37 5.37
CA GLN A 173 -8.85 -17.17 5.82
C GLN A 173 -8.45 -18.24 4.80
N LEU A 174 -9.41 -18.89 4.14
CA LEU A 174 -9.08 -19.83 3.05
C LEU A 174 -8.48 -19.12 1.82
N ILE A 175 -9.01 -17.96 1.44
CA ILE A 175 -8.45 -17.16 0.33
C ILE A 175 -7.02 -16.72 0.67
N GLN A 176 -6.78 -16.32 1.91
CA GLN A 176 -5.46 -15.95 2.42
C GLN A 176 -4.51 -17.15 2.40
N GLN A 177 -4.93 -18.33 2.88
CA GLN A 177 -4.13 -19.56 2.81
C GLN A 177 -3.78 -19.94 1.38
N LEU A 178 -4.75 -19.83 0.46
CA LEU A 178 -4.52 -20.06 -0.96
C LEU A 178 -3.48 -19.08 -1.54
N CYS A 179 -3.57 -17.80 -1.23
CA CYS A 179 -2.61 -16.80 -1.67
C CYS A 179 -1.23 -17.01 -1.04
N GLN A 180 -1.15 -17.35 0.24
CA GLN A 180 0.11 -17.67 0.93
C GLN A 180 0.78 -18.91 0.32
N HIS A 181 0.01 -19.91 -0.09
CA HIS A 181 0.53 -21.04 -0.87
C HIS A 181 1.10 -20.56 -2.20
N ILE A 182 0.31 -19.86 -3.03
CA ILE A 182 0.74 -19.37 -4.34
C ILE A 182 2.03 -18.52 -4.22
N PHE A 183 2.06 -17.56 -3.31
CA PHE A 183 3.16 -16.61 -3.10
C PHE A 183 4.24 -17.12 -2.12
N SER A 184 4.31 -18.43 -1.90
CA SER A 184 5.33 -19.05 -1.07
C SER A 184 6.75 -18.83 -1.64
N PRO A 185 7.80 -18.72 -0.80
CA PRO A 185 9.19 -18.59 -1.26
C PRO A 185 9.71 -19.71 -2.16
N GLN A 186 9.02 -20.87 -2.21
CA GLN A 186 9.40 -22.00 -3.06
C GLN A 186 8.90 -21.89 -4.50
N HIS A 187 7.97 -20.98 -4.79
CA HIS A 187 7.33 -20.87 -6.09
C HIS A 187 7.94 -19.76 -6.94
N TYR A 188 7.99 -19.98 -8.25
CA TYR A 188 8.41 -18.98 -9.23
C TYR A 188 7.22 -18.13 -9.63
N ILE A 189 7.28 -16.83 -9.30
CA ILE A 189 6.25 -15.86 -9.65
C ILE A 189 6.72 -15.04 -10.87
N VAL A 190 6.07 -15.25 -12.00
CA VAL A 190 6.42 -14.62 -13.27
C VAL A 190 5.42 -13.51 -13.55
N GLY A 191 5.89 -12.30 -13.82
CA GLY A 191 5.06 -11.20 -14.33
C GLY A 191 5.63 -10.66 -15.62
N TRP A 192 4.81 -9.97 -16.42
CA TRP A 192 5.37 -9.22 -17.54
C TRP A 192 6.35 -8.16 -17.03
N GLY A 193 5.96 -7.35 -16.05
CA GLY A 193 6.81 -6.32 -15.44
C GLY A 193 7.39 -6.73 -14.08
N ASN A 194 7.58 -5.73 -13.22
CA ASN A 194 8.01 -5.94 -11.84
C ASN A 194 6.82 -6.40 -10.97
N VAL A 195 6.75 -7.71 -10.73
CA VAL A 195 5.75 -8.39 -9.89
C VAL A 195 5.56 -7.73 -8.53
N LEU A 196 6.66 -7.38 -7.83
CA LEU A 196 6.58 -6.83 -6.49
C LEU A 196 5.94 -5.44 -6.52
N GLN A 197 6.30 -4.63 -7.51
CA GLN A 197 5.69 -3.32 -7.69
C GLN A 197 4.18 -3.44 -7.94
N GLU A 198 3.76 -4.34 -8.83
CA GLU A 198 2.35 -4.57 -9.15
C GLU A 198 1.54 -5.06 -7.93
N LEU A 199 2.07 -6.04 -7.18
CA LEU A 199 1.40 -6.61 -6.02
C LEU A 199 1.39 -5.69 -4.79
N SER A 200 2.29 -4.70 -4.71
CA SER A 200 2.37 -3.77 -3.57
C SER A 200 1.05 -3.05 -3.28
N HIS A 201 0.28 -2.76 -4.34
CA HIS A 201 -1.03 -2.13 -4.24
C HIS A 201 -2.07 -3.01 -3.53
N PHE A 202 -1.87 -4.32 -3.47
CA PHE A 202 -2.78 -5.30 -2.87
C PHE A 202 -2.42 -5.68 -1.42
N GLN A 203 -1.32 -5.16 -0.86
CA GLN A 203 -0.96 -5.37 0.55
C GLN A 203 -2.09 -5.03 1.55
N PRO A 204 -2.92 -3.98 1.35
CA PRO A 204 -3.99 -3.65 2.28
C PRO A 204 -5.06 -4.75 2.48
N PHE A 205 -5.14 -5.74 1.57
CA PHE A 205 -6.06 -6.87 1.70
C PHE A 205 -5.52 -8.00 2.57
N ALA A 206 -4.26 -7.93 3.02
CA ALA A 206 -3.60 -8.92 3.87
C ALA A 206 -3.64 -10.36 3.33
N LEU A 207 -3.72 -10.54 2.01
CA LEU A 207 -3.78 -11.85 1.37
C LEU A 207 -2.45 -12.61 1.43
N PHE A 208 -1.33 -11.89 1.41
CA PHE A 208 0.03 -12.44 1.38
C PHE A 208 1.03 -11.40 1.92
N ASP A 209 2.22 -11.85 2.31
CA ASP A 209 3.35 -10.97 2.62
C ASP A 209 4.27 -10.89 1.39
N ILE A 210 4.40 -9.69 0.84
CA ILE A 210 5.21 -9.46 -0.37
C ILE A 210 6.68 -9.85 -0.18
N ASN A 211 7.20 -9.80 1.06
CA ASN A 211 8.58 -10.14 1.36
C ASN A 211 8.84 -11.65 1.28
N GLN A 212 7.80 -12.47 1.25
CA GLN A 212 7.90 -13.92 1.05
C GLN A 212 8.13 -14.28 -0.42
N ILE A 213 7.86 -13.37 -1.35
CA ILE A 213 8.05 -13.57 -2.79
C ILE A 213 9.53 -13.41 -3.15
N GLN A 214 10.31 -14.45 -2.86
CA GLN A 214 11.76 -14.45 -3.09
C GLN A 214 12.12 -14.75 -4.55
N GLN A 215 11.38 -15.65 -5.19
CA GLN A 215 11.64 -16.09 -6.56
C GLN A 215 10.65 -15.45 -7.52
N HIS A 216 11.01 -14.30 -8.08
CA HIS A 216 10.20 -13.62 -9.08
C HIS A 216 10.98 -13.34 -10.37
N ILE A 217 10.27 -13.37 -11.50
CA ILE A 217 10.85 -13.20 -12.83
C ILE A 217 10.15 -12.02 -13.51
N ASN A 218 10.93 -10.99 -13.84
CA ASN A 218 10.51 -9.94 -14.74
C ASN A 218 10.68 -10.42 -16.19
N LEU A 219 9.59 -10.92 -16.79
CA LEU A 219 9.62 -11.53 -18.12
C LEU A 219 9.92 -10.50 -19.22
N GLN A 220 9.56 -9.22 -19.05
CA GLN A 220 9.87 -8.14 -19.98
C GLN A 220 11.38 -7.94 -20.08
N ALA A 221 12.10 -7.88 -18.94
CA ALA A 221 13.56 -7.77 -18.93
C ALA A 221 14.21 -9.01 -19.56
N TYR A 222 13.70 -10.20 -19.22
CA TYR A 222 14.17 -11.47 -19.78
C TYR A 222 13.97 -11.55 -21.31
N PHE A 223 12.77 -11.22 -21.80
CA PHE A 223 12.42 -11.14 -23.21
C PHE A 223 13.32 -10.13 -23.94
N THR A 224 13.53 -8.95 -23.35
CA THR A 224 14.40 -7.92 -23.94
C THR A 224 15.82 -8.43 -24.16
N ASN A 225 16.39 -9.11 -23.16
CA ASN A 225 17.73 -9.68 -23.25
C ASN A 225 17.78 -10.79 -24.32
N ASN A 226 16.84 -11.73 -24.31
CA ASN A 226 16.77 -12.80 -25.30
C ASN A 226 16.61 -12.26 -26.73
N TRP A 227 15.75 -11.25 -26.91
CA TRP A 227 15.53 -10.60 -28.21
C TRP A 227 16.81 -9.99 -28.75
N ASN A 228 17.55 -9.24 -27.92
CA ASN A 228 18.80 -8.60 -28.33
C ASN A 228 19.90 -9.62 -28.67
N GLN A 229 19.88 -10.81 -28.05
CA GLN A 229 20.83 -11.89 -28.36
C GLN A 229 20.49 -12.60 -29.68
N THR A 230 19.21 -12.83 -29.95
CA THR A 230 18.73 -13.57 -31.13
C THR A 230 18.59 -12.68 -32.37
N HIS A 231 18.45 -11.37 -32.19
CA HIS A 231 18.32 -10.37 -33.26
C HIS A 231 19.46 -9.34 -33.17
N PRO A 232 20.71 -9.76 -33.45
CA PRO A 232 21.88 -8.91 -33.26
C PRO A 232 21.75 -7.62 -34.06
N HIS A 233 22.09 -6.50 -33.43
CA HIS A 233 22.10 -5.20 -34.06
C HIS A 233 23.10 -5.12 -35.22
N LEU A 234 22.81 -4.26 -36.20
CA LEU A 234 23.76 -3.92 -37.24
C LEU A 234 25.06 -3.38 -36.63
N PRO A 235 26.24 -3.69 -37.18
CA PRO A 235 27.54 -3.23 -36.66
C PRO A 235 27.64 -1.70 -36.52
N SER A 236 26.87 -0.95 -37.30
CA SER A 236 26.80 0.52 -37.26
C SER A 236 25.98 1.06 -36.07
N CYS A 237 25.42 0.19 -35.21
CA CYS A 237 24.59 0.59 -34.09
C CYS A 237 25.47 0.96 -32.87
N PRO A 238 25.49 2.24 -32.42
CA PRO A 238 26.39 2.71 -31.36
C PRO A 238 26.14 2.07 -29.98
N THR A 239 25.04 1.33 -29.80
CA THR A 239 24.65 0.76 -28.50
C THR A 239 25.39 -0.51 -28.07
N GLN A 240 26.15 -1.18 -28.94
CA GLN A 240 26.85 -2.42 -28.53
C GLN A 240 27.88 -2.20 -27.41
N GLN A 241 28.39 -0.97 -27.22
CA GLN A 241 29.40 -0.68 -26.18
C GLN A 241 28.81 -0.35 -24.78
N HIS A 242 27.51 0.00 -24.67
CA HIS A 242 26.94 0.45 -23.40
C HIS A 242 26.05 -0.57 -22.68
N GLN A 243 25.62 -1.65 -23.34
CA GLN A 243 24.64 -2.59 -22.75
C GLN A 243 25.25 -3.58 -21.75
N SER A 244 26.57 -3.80 -21.74
CA SER A 244 27.22 -4.73 -20.81
C SER A 244 27.39 -4.18 -19.38
N GLN A 245 27.04 -2.92 -19.10
CA GLN A 245 27.28 -2.27 -17.80
C GLN A 245 26.03 -1.71 -17.09
N LEU A 246 24.84 -1.77 -17.71
CA LEU A 246 23.61 -1.18 -17.14
C LEU A 246 22.62 -2.19 -16.53
N ILE A 247 23.05 -3.43 -16.32
CA ILE A 247 22.24 -4.46 -15.66
C ILE A 247 22.88 -4.73 -14.29
N ILE A 248 22.60 -3.88 -13.30
CA ILE A 248 22.53 -4.14 -11.85
C ILE A 248 22.09 -2.80 -11.21
N ASP A 249 20.90 -2.81 -10.62
CA ASP A 249 20.37 -1.87 -9.61
C ASP A 249 20.45 -0.36 -9.90
N SER A 250 19.73 0.10 -10.93
CA SER A 250 19.27 1.49 -10.93
C SER A 250 17.75 1.55 -10.88
N ASP A 251 17.22 1.89 -9.70
CA ASP A 251 15.86 2.40 -9.45
C ASP A 251 15.64 3.75 -10.17
N SER A 252 15.95 3.83 -11.46
CA SER A 252 15.66 5.02 -12.25
C SER A 252 14.18 4.99 -12.64
N ASP A 253 13.39 5.84 -11.99
CA ASP A 253 12.04 6.26 -12.36
C ASP A 253 11.99 6.79 -13.80
N SER A 254 12.03 5.90 -14.78
CA SER A 254 11.88 6.23 -16.20
C SER A 254 10.61 5.61 -16.77
N ASP A 255 9.64 6.47 -17.07
CA ASP A 255 8.53 6.30 -18.03
C ASP A 255 7.64 5.03 -17.87
N TYR A 256 7.15 4.75 -16.65
CA TYR A 256 5.89 4.02 -16.44
C TYR A 256 4.68 4.91 -16.72
N ASP A 257 4.49 5.29 -17.97
CA ASP A 257 3.31 6.02 -18.42
C ASP A 257 2.53 5.12 -19.40
N LEU A 258 1.46 4.49 -18.90
CA LEU A 258 0.42 3.72 -19.61
C LEU A 258 0.53 2.18 -19.68
N ILE A 259 0.53 1.50 -18.53
CA ILE A 259 -0.48 0.48 -18.17
C ILE A 259 -0.93 0.84 -16.75
N CYS A 260 -2.23 0.87 -16.46
CA CYS A 260 -3.00 1.42 -15.32
C CYS A 260 -2.35 1.68 -13.92
N THR A 261 -1.16 2.27 -13.84
CA THR A 261 -0.60 2.94 -12.65
C THR A 261 -0.27 4.37 -13.03
N VAL A 262 -1.22 5.29 -12.83
CA VAL A 262 -0.98 6.72 -13.03
C VAL A 262 -0.79 7.37 -11.67
N ASN A 263 0.47 7.75 -11.43
CA ASN A 263 0.94 8.50 -10.29
C ASN A 263 0.15 9.83 -10.14
N THR A 264 -0.32 10.15 -8.93
CA THR A 264 -1.00 11.40 -8.62
C THR A 264 -0.12 12.38 -7.85
N SER A 265 0.18 13.47 -8.55
CA SER A 265 0.39 14.84 -8.08
C SER A 265 1.80 15.28 -7.64
N LYS A 266 2.25 16.33 -8.35
CA LYS A 266 3.25 17.35 -7.98
C LYS A 266 4.73 16.96 -8.05
N PHE A 267 5.25 16.98 -9.28
CA PHE A 267 6.45 17.78 -9.56
C PHE A 267 6.13 18.73 -10.70
N ASP A 268 6.56 19.99 -10.52
CA ASP A 268 6.64 21.00 -11.55
C ASP A 268 7.51 20.49 -12.70
N ASP A 269 6.87 20.07 -13.80
CA ASP A 269 7.53 19.95 -15.11
C ASP A 269 7.14 21.15 -15.96
N ASP A 270 7.59 22.33 -15.51
CA ASP A 270 8.04 23.41 -16.40
C ASP A 270 9.46 23.13 -16.94
N LEU A 271 9.94 21.89 -16.85
CA LEU A 271 10.96 21.40 -17.75
C LEU A 271 10.30 21.09 -19.09
N GLN A 272 10.26 22.15 -19.90
CA GLN A 272 10.23 22.07 -21.35
C GLN A 272 10.91 20.78 -21.82
N PHE A 273 10.14 19.98 -22.53
CA PHE A 273 10.58 18.84 -23.33
C PHE A 273 11.45 19.29 -24.51
N ASN A 274 12.45 20.13 -24.27
CA ASN A 274 13.69 20.14 -25.02
C ASN A 274 14.55 18.99 -24.48
N ARG A 275 14.08 17.74 -24.64
CA ARG A 275 15.03 16.61 -24.73
C ARG A 275 15.89 16.95 -25.94
N ALA A 276 17.02 17.60 -25.69
CA ALA A 276 18.15 17.60 -26.61
C ALA A 276 18.28 16.14 -27.02
N THR A 277 17.91 15.89 -28.27
CA THR A 277 17.84 14.55 -28.80
C THR A 277 19.26 14.06 -28.91
N ASN A 278 19.80 13.52 -27.81
CA ASN A 278 20.84 12.51 -27.86
C ASN A 278 20.16 11.31 -28.50
N LYS A 279 19.95 11.42 -29.82
CA LYS A 279 19.51 10.38 -30.74
C LYS A 279 20.56 9.28 -30.61
N SER A 280 20.40 8.39 -29.64
CA SER A 280 20.83 7.02 -29.80
C SER A 280 19.90 6.38 -30.84
N THR A 281 19.92 6.91 -32.07
CA THR A 281 19.17 6.35 -33.19
C THR A 281 19.93 5.13 -33.63
N CYS A 282 19.70 4.04 -32.93
CA CYS A 282 19.84 2.75 -33.54
C CYS A 282 19.18 2.80 -34.93
N THR A 283 19.99 2.56 -35.96
CA THR A 283 19.55 2.55 -37.36
C THR A 283 18.95 1.21 -37.77
N CYS A 284 18.90 0.23 -36.85
CA CYS A 284 18.26 -1.04 -37.13
C CYS A 284 16.79 -0.81 -37.52
N PRO A 285 16.29 -1.54 -38.52
CA PRO A 285 14.87 -1.50 -38.87
C PRO A 285 13.99 -1.99 -37.70
N ASP A 286 12.72 -1.57 -37.73
CA ASP A 286 11.77 -1.72 -36.61
C ASP A 286 11.42 -3.18 -36.32
N ASP A 287 11.70 -4.10 -37.24
CA ASP A 287 11.60 -5.56 -37.09
C ASP A 287 12.76 -6.14 -36.26
N ILE A 288 13.96 -5.58 -36.36
CA ILE A 288 15.13 -5.97 -35.55
C ILE A 288 15.10 -5.27 -34.19
N ARG A 289 14.86 -3.96 -34.17
CA ARG A 289 14.80 -3.18 -32.94
C ARG A 289 13.57 -2.29 -32.92
N PRO A 290 12.45 -2.81 -32.39
CA PRO A 290 11.21 -2.05 -32.38
C PRO A 290 11.26 -0.82 -31.45
N TYR A 291 12.21 -0.78 -30.51
CA TYR A 291 12.43 0.31 -29.55
C TYR A 291 13.81 0.91 -29.74
N LYS A 292 13.88 2.10 -30.33
CA LYS A 292 15.15 2.71 -30.75
C LYS A 292 15.94 3.28 -29.57
N ASN A 293 15.25 3.75 -28.54
CA ASN A 293 15.87 4.25 -27.32
C ASN A 293 16.21 3.06 -26.39
N PRO A 294 17.43 2.97 -25.84
CA PRO A 294 17.82 1.90 -24.93
C PRO A 294 17.01 1.85 -23.62
N THR A 295 16.38 2.94 -23.20
CA THR A 295 15.53 2.95 -21.99
C THR A 295 14.09 2.54 -22.26
N ASP A 296 13.69 2.41 -23.52
CA ASP A 296 12.32 2.03 -23.86
C ASP A 296 12.10 0.55 -23.53
N GLN A 297 11.14 0.27 -22.66
CA GLN A 297 10.79 -1.09 -22.30
C GLN A 297 9.76 -1.71 -23.26
N TRP A 298 9.79 -3.04 -23.37
CA TRP A 298 8.85 -3.78 -24.20
C TRP A 298 7.43 -3.74 -23.66
N ALA A 299 6.46 -3.33 -24.47
CA ALA A 299 5.05 -3.51 -24.15
C ALA A 299 4.62 -4.93 -24.53
N LEU A 300 3.85 -5.60 -23.65
CA LEU A 300 3.37 -6.98 -23.86
C LEU A 300 2.67 -7.15 -25.22
N GLN A 301 1.76 -6.22 -25.57
CA GLN A 301 1.08 -6.18 -26.88
C GLN A 301 2.06 -6.30 -28.05
N LYS A 302 3.20 -5.62 -27.95
CA LYS A 302 4.18 -5.53 -29.02
C LYS A 302 5.03 -6.79 -29.09
N ALA A 303 5.38 -7.36 -27.93
CA ALA A 303 6.02 -8.67 -27.85
C ALA A 303 5.13 -9.75 -28.48
N ILE A 304 3.84 -9.80 -28.12
CA ILE A 304 2.87 -10.73 -28.72
C ILE A 304 2.71 -10.52 -30.23
N LYS A 305 2.54 -9.27 -30.66
CA LYS A 305 2.45 -8.93 -32.09
C LYS A 305 3.66 -9.43 -32.87
N ILE A 306 4.87 -9.20 -32.36
CA ILE A 306 6.09 -9.51 -33.11
C ILE A 306 6.40 -11.01 -33.06
N THR A 307 6.19 -11.65 -31.91
CA THR A 307 6.53 -13.07 -31.72
C THR A 307 5.51 -14.00 -32.37
N PHE A 308 4.22 -13.68 -32.29
CA PHE A 308 3.14 -14.57 -32.71
C PHE A 308 2.27 -14.02 -33.84
N ASN A 309 2.50 -12.77 -34.28
CA ASN A 309 1.65 -12.10 -35.27
C ASN A 309 0.16 -12.02 -34.87
N GLU A 310 -0.09 -11.85 -33.56
CA GLU A 310 -1.43 -11.79 -32.97
C GLU A 310 -1.66 -10.47 -32.22
N ALA A 311 -2.93 -10.15 -31.95
CA ALA A 311 -3.34 -8.96 -31.21
C ALA A 311 -3.98 -9.32 -29.87
N LEU A 312 -3.31 -8.97 -28.78
CA LEU A 312 -3.92 -8.92 -27.46
C LEU A 312 -5.01 -7.84 -27.41
N ASN A 313 -6.25 -8.19 -27.05
CA ASN A 313 -7.37 -7.26 -27.16
C ASN A 313 -7.43 -6.26 -25.98
N LYS A 314 -6.60 -5.21 -26.02
CA LYS A 314 -6.55 -4.16 -24.99
C LYS A 314 -7.68 -3.12 -25.10
N LEU A 315 -8.84 -3.44 -25.68
CA LEU A 315 -10.00 -2.53 -25.73
C LEU A 315 -10.73 -2.42 -24.39
N HIS A 316 -10.50 -3.35 -23.47
CA HIS A 316 -11.19 -3.43 -22.19
C HIS A 316 -10.37 -2.92 -20.99
N THR A 317 -9.10 -2.53 -21.18
CA THR A 317 -8.20 -2.06 -20.10
C THR A 317 -8.65 -0.79 -19.40
N MET A 318 -9.51 0.00 -20.05
CA MET A 318 -9.99 1.29 -19.53
C MET A 318 -11.34 1.19 -18.83
N ASN A 319 -11.79 -0.03 -18.50
CA ASN A 319 -13.02 -0.23 -17.76
C ASN A 319 -12.84 0.03 -16.25
N THR A 320 -13.96 -0.01 -15.54
CA THR A 320 -13.97 -0.10 -14.08
C THR A 320 -13.80 -1.58 -13.71
N TRP A 321 -12.61 -1.99 -13.29
CA TRP A 321 -12.28 -3.34 -12.87
C TRP A 321 -12.89 -3.71 -11.52
N SER A 322 -13.15 -2.74 -10.65
CA SER A 322 -13.87 -2.97 -9.39
C SER A 322 -15.36 -3.28 -9.55
N CYS A 323 -15.86 -3.45 -10.78
CA CYS A 323 -17.29 -3.70 -11.02
C CYS A 323 -17.72 -5.15 -10.74
N GLY A 324 -16.76 -6.08 -10.60
CA GLY A 324 -16.93 -7.49 -10.26
C GLY A 324 -17.20 -8.41 -11.45
N LEU A 325 -16.22 -9.14 -11.96
CA LEU A 325 -16.34 -9.85 -13.25
C LEU A 325 -17.28 -11.05 -13.19
N ASP A 326 -17.36 -11.74 -12.05
CA ASP A 326 -18.27 -12.87 -11.86
C ASP A 326 -19.74 -12.42 -11.98
N PRO A 327 -20.55 -13.02 -12.89
CA PRO A 327 -21.99 -12.77 -12.97
C PRO A 327 -22.75 -12.99 -11.65
N LEU A 328 -22.23 -13.78 -10.71
CA LEU A 328 -22.81 -14.00 -9.39
C LEU A 328 -22.77 -12.75 -8.50
N LEU A 329 -21.86 -11.81 -8.77
CA LEU A 329 -21.70 -10.57 -7.99
C LEU A 329 -22.68 -9.47 -8.41
N THR A 330 -23.43 -9.67 -9.49
CA THR A 330 -24.37 -8.67 -9.99
C THR A 330 -25.82 -9.00 -9.69
N THR A 331 -26.54 -8.02 -9.18
CA THR A 331 -28.01 -8.07 -9.08
C THR A 331 -28.68 -7.80 -10.43
N ASP A 332 -28.03 -7.01 -11.29
CA ASP A 332 -28.56 -6.57 -12.59
C ASP A 332 -27.91 -7.38 -13.74
N ASN A 333 -28.40 -8.60 -13.94
CA ASN A 333 -27.99 -9.51 -15.02
C ASN A 333 -28.66 -9.15 -16.36
N THR A 334 -28.62 -7.87 -16.74
CA THR A 334 -29.08 -7.44 -18.06
C THR A 334 -28.07 -7.88 -19.12
N SER A 335 -28.54 -8.16 -20.35
CA SER A 335 -27.65 -8.50 -21.47
C SER A 335 -26.59 -7.40 -21.73
N GLU A 336 -26.94 -6.14 -21.43
CA GLU A 336 -26.04 -4.98 -21.55
C GLU A 336 -24.90 -4.98 -20.53
N SER A 337 -25.06 -5.60 -19.34
CA SER A 337 -24.02 -5.69 -18.31
C SER A 337 -23.16 -6.95 -18.48
N ILE A 338 -23.75 -8.06 -18.95
CA ILE A 338 -23.07 -9.35 -19.12
C ILE A 338 -22.02 -9.31 -20.23
N ALA A 339 -22.33 -8.71 -21.38
CA ALA A 339 -21.42 -8.71 -22.53
C ALA A 339 -20.09 -7.96 -22.24
N PRO A 340 -20.09 -6.76 -21.64
CA PRO A 340 -18.84 -6.09 -21.24
C PRO A 340 -18.03 -6.88 -20.22
N ARG A 341 -18.66 -7.52 -19.23
CA ARG A 341 -17.97 -8.34 -18.22
C ARG A 341 -17.32 -9.56 -18.86
N THR A 342 -18.05 -10.28 -19.72
CA THR A 342 -17.53 -11.42 -20.48
C THR A 342 -16.30 -11.03 -21.30
N ALA A 343 -16.33 -9.84 -21.93
CA ALA A 343 -15.20 -9.34 -22.69
C ALA A 343 -14.01 -8.92 -21.80
N MET A 344 -14.26 -8.36 -20.62
CA MET A 344 -13.22 -8.08 -19.61
C MET A 344 -12.60 -9.36 -19.04
N THR A 345 -13.40 -10.38 -18.74
CA THR A 345 -12.93 -11.71 -18.32
C THR A 345 -12.04 -12.33 -19.39
N SER A 346 -12.50 -12.31 -20.65
CA SER A 346 -11.71 -12.82 -21.78
C SER A 346 -10.39 -12.06 -21.94
N TYR A 347 -10.40 -10.75 -21.72
CA TYR A 347 -9.18 -9.96 -21.73
C TYR A 347 -8.24 -10.32 -20.58
N ALA A 348 -8.74 -10.40 -19.33
CA ALA A 348 -7.93 -10.76 -18.15
C ALA A 348 -7.24 -12.12 -18.31
N ILE A 349 -7.97 -13.13 -18.82
CA ILE A 349 -7.39 -14.45 -19.11
C ILE A 349 -6.27 -14.33 -20.14
N ASN A 350 -6.53 -13.63 -21.25
CA ASN A 350 -5.55 -13.49 -22.32
C ASN A 350 -4.33 -12.65 -21.90
N ASP A 351 -4.50 -11.66 -21.02
CA ASP A 351 -3.41 -10.79 -20.55
C ASP A 351 -2.45 -11.57 -19.64
N VAL A 352 -2.95 -12.42 -18.74
CA VAL A 352 -2.10 -13.31 -17.92
C VAL A 352 -1.51 -14.48 -18.72
N SER A 353 -2.22 -15.00 -19.73
CA SER A 353 -1.72 -16.10 -20.56
C SER A 353 -0.75 -15.69 -21.68
N ALA A 354 -0.72 -14.41 -22.04
CA ALA A 354 0.25 -13.88 -22.99
C ALA A 354 1.72 -14.02 -22.50
N PRO A 355 2.07 -13.60 -21.26
CA PRO A 355 3.36 -13.88 -20.65
C PRO A 355 3.64 -15.39 -20.55
N THR A 356 2.64 -16.23 -20.23
CA THR A 356 2.80 -17.69 -20.22
C THR A 356 3.25 -18.22 -21.58
N ARG A 357 2.63 -17.81 -22.69
CA ARG A 357 3.04 -18.21 -24.04
C ARG A 357 4.46 -17.75 -24.38
N LEU A 358 4.80 -16.52 -23.99
CA LEU A 358 6.15 -15.99 -24.18
C LEU A 358 7.17 -16.77 -23.36
N LEU A 359 6.86 -17.15 -22.12
CA LEU A 359 7.73 -17.95 -21.28
C LEU A 359 8.06 -19.31 -21.94
N PHE A 360 7.03 -20.01 -22.45
CA PHE A 360 7.22 -21.26 -23.19
C PHE A 360 8.01 -21.07 -24.49
N HIS A 361 7.86 -19.93 -25.17
CA HIS A 361 8.60 -19.61 -26.38
C HIS A 361 10.09 -19.33 -26.11
N LEU A 362 10.41 -18.62 -25.02
CA LEU A 362 11.75 -18.12 -24.75
C LEU A 362 12.70 -19.16 -24.14
N ASN A 363 12.22 -19.98 -23.20
CA ASN A 363 13.15 -20.81 -22.43
C ASN A 363 12.52 -22.04 -21.75
N HIS A 364 12.96 -23.23 -22.17
CA HIS A 364 12.61 -24.49 -21.51
C HIS A 364 13.26 -24.67 -20.12
N GLU A 365 14.30 -23.92 -19.77
CA GLU A 365 15.05 -24.10 -18.52
C GLU A 365 14.28 -23.62 -17.28
N ILE A 366 13.59 -22.49 -17.36
CA ILE A 366 12.73 -22.00 -16.27
C ILE A 366 11.55 -22.97 -16.04
N ILE A 367 11.11 -23.63 -17.11
CA ILE A 367 10.05 -24.64 -17.12
C ILE A 367 10.62 -26.05 -16.84
N ARG A 368 11.95 -26.23 -16.79
CA ARG A 368 12.58 -27.55 -16.62
C ARG A 368 12.10 -28.29 -15.36
N PRO A 369 11.89 -27.63 -14.21
CA PRO A 369 11.31 -28.29 -13.03
C PRO A 369 9.95 -28.96 -13.32
N LEU A 370 9.14 -28.40 -14.23
CA LEU A 370 7.83 -28.95 -14.62
C LEU A 370 7.94 -30.25 -15.44
N ARG A 371 9.09 -30.50 -16.07
CA ARG A 371 9.31 -31.71 -16.91
C ARG A 371 9.81 -32.90 -16.11
N THR A 372 10.46 -32.67 -14.98
CA THR A 372 11.05 -33.75 -14.16
C THR A 372 10.06 -34.40 -13.20
N SER A 373 8.95 -33.73 -12.88
CA SER A 373 7.92 -34.22 -11.95
C SER A 373 6.89 -35.15 -12.58
N SER A 374 6.81 -35.24 -13.91
CA SER A 374 5.70 -35.94 -14.61
C SER A 374 5.92 -37.44 -14.87
N SER A 375 7.01 -38.06 -14.40
CA SER A 375 7.34 -39.47 -14.74
C SER A 375 6.93 -40.53 -13.71
N SER A 376 6.17 -40.19 -12.66
CA SER A 376 5.67 -41.21 -11.73
C SER A 376 4.25 -40.92 -11.27
N THR A 377 3.34 -41.82 -11.66
CA THR A 377 1.95 -42.01 -11.20
C THR A 377 0.85 -41.48 -12.13
N ILE A 378 0.50 -42.30 -13.11
CA ILE A 378 -0.78 -42.25 -13.81
C ILE A 378 -1.86 -42.74 -12.84
N ILE A 379 -2.77 -41.86 -12.42
CA ILE A 379 -4.13 -42.26 -12.02
C ILE A 379 -5.04 -41.88 -13.18
N SER A 380 -5.50 -42.90 -13.91
CA SER A 380 -6.59 -42.76 -14.88
C SER A 380 -7.95 -42.76 -14.18
N SER A 381 -8.90 -42.08 -14.83
CA SER A 381 -10.36 -42.14 -14.70
C SER A 381 -11.05 -41.27 -13.64
N ILE A 382 -11.42 -40.05 -14.05
CA ILE A 382 -12.80 -39.57 -13.88
C ILE A 382 -13.21 -38.92 -15.21
N ALA A 383 -14.12 -39.56 -15.93
CA ALA A 383 -14.79 -38.99 -17.10
C ALA A 383 -15.97 -38.09 -16.65
N PRO A 384 -16.29 -37.01 -17.39
CA PRO A 384 -17.40 -36.12 -17.02
C PRO A 384 -18.76 -36.76 -17.32
N GLN A 385 -19.65 -36.79 -16.33
CA GLN A 385 -21.06 -37.14 -16.50
C GLN A 385 -21.84 -35.96 -17.12
N PRO A 386 -22.83 -36.21 -17.99
CA PRO A 386 -23.67 -35.17 -18.60
C PRO A 386 -24.73 -34.63 -17.62
N PRO A 387 -25.32 -33.43 -17.87
CA PRO A 387 -26.24 -32.79 -16.96
C PRO A 387 -27.64 -33.42 -16.99
N VAL A 388 -28.20 -33.69 -15.81
CA VAL A 388 -29.61 -34.11 -15.62
C VAL A 388 -30.49 -32.88 -15.39
N PRO A 389 -31.72 -32.80 -15.96
CA PRO A 389 -32.57 -31.62 -15.85
C PRO A 389 -33.29 -31.52 -14.50
N HIS A 390 -33.39 -30.31 -13.97
CA HIS A 390 -34.26 -29.95 -12.84
C HIS A 390 -35.75 -30.18 -13.16
N LEU A 391 -36.45 -30.92 -12.30
CA LEU A 391 -37.90 -30.90 -12.21
C LEU A 391 -38.32 -30.48 -10.79
N LEU A 392 -39.19 -29.47 -10.75
CA LEU A 392 -39.90 -28.96 -9.58
C LEU A 392 -40.75 -30.04 -8.91
N THR A 393 -40.69 -30.15 -7.58
CA THR A 393 -41.88 -30.51 -6.79
C THR A 393 -41.82 -29.86 -5.42
N GLN A 394 -42.79 -28.95 -5.18
CA GLN A 394 -43.15 -28.46 -3.87
C GLN A 394 -43.79 -29.60 -3.07
N GLN A 395 -43.39 -29.80 -1.82
CA GLN A 395 -44.29 -30.36 -0.82
C GLN A 395 -43.97 -29.81 0.57
N SER A 396 -44.98 -29.16 1.11
CA SER A 396 -45.17 -28.76 2.50
C SER A 396 -45.10 -29.95 3.45
N PHE A 397 -44.53 -29.81 4.64
CA PHE A 397 -45.13 -30.36 5.87
C PHE A 397 -44.66 -29.59 7.12
N GLN A 398 -45.63 -29.40 8.01
CA GLN A 398 -45.61 -28.71 9.29
C GLN A 398 -44.96 -29.53 10.43
N PRO A 399 -44.75 -28.93 11.62
CA PRO A 399 -43.81 -29.41 12.63
C PRO A 399 -44.44 -30.38 13.64
N SER A 400 -43.62 -31.22 14.25
CA SER A 400 -43.95 -31.89 15.51
C SER A 400 -42.77 -31.79 16.49
N THR A 401 -43.14 -31.41 17.71
CA THR A 401 -42.33 -31.17 18.89
C THR A 401 -42.21 -32.48 19.73
N PRO A 402 -41.60 -32.47 20.93
CA PRO A 402 -40.40 -33.25 21.25
C PRO A 402 -40.70 -34.46 22.14
N GLU A 403 -39.82 -35.47 22.17
CA GLU A 403 -39.74 -36.32 23.36
C GLU A 403 -38.43 -37.11 23.49
N GLN A 404 -38.00 -37.16 24.76
CA GLN A 404 -37.26 -38.22 25.44
C GLN A 404 -35.73 -38.33 25.31
N ALA A 405 -35.11 -38.03 26.45
CA ALA A 405 -33.80 -38.46 26.88
C ALA A 405 -33.66 -40.00 26.96
N PRO A 406 -32.42 -40.50 26.97
CA PRO A 406 -32.06 -41.42 28.04
C PRO A 406 -30.71 -41.15 28.72
N LEU A 407 -30.67 -41.63 29.96
CA LEU A 407 -29.61 -41.72 30.97
C LEU A 407 -28.36 -42.53 30.54
N PRO A 408 -27.28 -42.51 31.34
CA PRO A 408 -25.90 -42.55 30.86
C PRO A 408 -25.33 -43.97 30.74
N SER A 409 -24.52 -44.17 29.70
CA SER A 409 -23.63 -45.33 29.58
C SER A 409 -22.25 -45.01 30.15
N HIS A 410 -21.80 -45.90 31.03
CA HIS A 410 -20.45 -45.96 31.58
C HIS A 410 -19.40 -45.99 30.45
N SER A 411 -18.47 -45.03 30.47
CA SER A 411 -17.23 -45.08 29.68
C SER A 411 -16.06 -45.46 30.59
N PRO A 412 -15.17 -46.37 30.15
CA PRO A 412 -14.05 -46.82 30.94
C PRO A 412 -12.91 -45.78 30.96
N GLU A 413 -12.29 -45.71 32.13
CA GLU A 413 -11.01 -45.08 32.44
C GLU A 413 -9.94 -45.36 31.37
N PRO A 414 -9.34 -44.34 30.72
CA PRO A 414 -8.16 -44.54 29.92
C PRO A 414 -6.92 -44.50 30.83
N GLN A 415 -6.21 -45.62 30.86
CA GLN A 415 -4.89 -45.74 31.47
C GLN A 415 -3.92 -44.74 30.83
N SER A 416 -3.30 -43.93 31.67
CA SER A 416 -2.24 -42.98 31.34
C SER A 416 -0.97 -43.70 30.89
N THR A 417 -0.75 -43.82 29.59
CA THR A 417 0.58 -44.05 29.03
C THR A 417 1.36 -42.74 29.02
N GLU A 418 2.29 -42.60 29.97
CA GLU A 418 3.32 -41.56 30.00
C GLU A 418 4.26 -41.73 28.80
N SER A 419 3.90 -41.15 27.65
CA SER A 419 4.84 -40.92 26.56
C SER A 419 5.52 -39.57 26.79
N SER A 420 6.71 -39.61 27.38
CA SER A 420 7.61 -38.47 27.56
C SER A 420 8.09 -37.95 26.20
N SER A 421 7.25 -37.21 25.49
CA SER A 421 7.67 -36.44 24.32
C SER A 421 8.45 -35.22 24.82
N ASN A 422 9.77 -35.25 24.63
CA ASN A 422 10.64 -34.06 24.71
C ASN A 422 10.18 -33.05 23.63
N GLN A 423 9.09 -32.33 23.89
CA GLN A 423 8.77 -31.11 23.16
C GLN A 423 9.79 -30.08 23.62
N GLN A 424 10.76 -29.79 22.75
CA GLN A 424 11.63 -28.63 22.93
C GLN A 424 10.71 -27.41 23.03
N HIS A 425 10.56 -26.89 24.26
CA HIS A 425 9.88 -25.63 24.53
C HIS A 425 10.64 -24.56 23.76
N VAL A 426 10.10 -24.18 22.60
CA VAL A 426 10.57 -23.01 21.88
C VAL A 426 10.28 -21.83 22.81
N PRO A 427 11.30 -21.07 23.25
CA PRO A 427 11.07 -19.96 24.15
C PRO A 427 10.13 -18.97 23.47
N GLU A 428 8.99 -18.70 24.12
CA GLU A 428 8.04 -17.71 23.62
C GLU A 428 8.72 -16.36 23.54
N LEU A 429 8.62 -15.72 22.38
CA LEU A 429 9.19 -14.40 22.18
C LEU A 429 8.44 -13.38 23.06
N PRO A 430 9.15 -12.39 23.64
CA PRO A 430 8.53 -11.24 24.27
C PRO A 430 7.38 -10.65 23.46
N LEU A 431 6.23 -10.46 24.10
CA LEU A 431 5.07 -9.82 23.49
C LEU A 431 4.98 -8.35 23.91
N TYR A 432 4.73 -7.46 22.96
CA TYR A 432 4.41 -6.05 23.19
C TYR A 432 3.03 -5.73 22.63
N LEU A 433 2.26 -4.91 23.34
CA LEU A 433 0.90 -4.54 22.97
C LEU A 433 0.83 -3.07 22.55
N VAL A 434 0.15 -2.78 21.45
CA VAL A 434 -0.23 -1.42 21.05
C VAL A 434 -1.76 -1.33 21.08
N LEU A 435 -2.30 -0.36 21.82
CA LEU A 435 -3.71 -0.04 21.82
C LEU A 435 -3.92 1.36 21.23
N ALA A 436 -4.66 1.45 20.13
CA ALA A 436 -4.77 2.68 19.35
C ALA A 436 -6.20 3.02 18.95
N ASP A 437 -6.45 4.29 18.63
CA ASP A 437 -7.69 4.71 17.98
C ASP A 437 -7.63 4.49 16.44
N SER A 438 -8.34 5.30 15.63
CA SER A 438 -8.30 5.18 14.17
C SER A 438 -6.89 5.39 13.57
N HIS A 439 -5.96 6.02 14.29
CA HIS A 439 -4.56 6.12 13.86
C HIS A 439 -3.86 4.75 13.79
N GLY A 440 -4.32 3.77 14.57
CA GLY A 440 -3.78 2.42 14.55
C GLY A 440 -4.18 1.57 13.36
N ARG A 441 -5.18 1.99 12.57
CA ARG A 441 -5.70 1.25 11.41
C ARG A 441 -4.63 0.91 10.37
N HIS A 442 -3.56 1.68 10.34
CA HIS A 442 -2.51 1.60 9.34
C HIS A 442 -1.22 0.96 9.87
N ILE A 443 -1.22 0.53 11.12
CA ILE A 443 -0.14 -0.26 11.69
C ILE A 443 -0.47 -1.73 11.40
N GLU A 444 0.54 -2.52 11.05
CA GLU A 444 0.39 -3.97 10.95
C GLU A 444 -0.17 -4.54 12.27
N GLN A 445 -1.14 -5.44 12.15
CA GLN A 445 -1.77 -6.06 13.33
C GLN A 445 -0.75 -6.85 14.15
N THR A 446 0.23 -7.45 13.49
CA THR A 446 1.32 -8.17 14.15
C THR A 446 2.63 -7.84 13.45
N ILE A 447 3.60 -7.34 14.20
CA ILE A 447 4.98 -7.12 13.73
C ILE A 447 5.86 -8.15 14.42
N ASN A 448 6.38 -9.11 13.65
CA ASN A 448 7.29 -10.13 14.15
C ASN A 448 8.73 -9.71 13.92
N THR A 449 9.53 -9.77 14.98
CA THR A 449 10.98 -9.61 14.89
C THR A 449 11.66 -10.87 15.43
N PRO A 450 12.96 -11.07 15.18
CA PRO A 450 13.70 -12.19 15.79
C PRO A 450 13.76 -12.16 17.32
N HIS A 451 13.35 -11.06 17.95
CA HIS A 451 13.54 -10.82 19.39
C HIS A 451 12.24 -10.61 20.16
N TYR A 452 11.14 -10.29 19.48
CA TYR A 452 9.86 -9.97 20.08
C TYR A 452 8.76 -9.88 19.02
N THR A 453 7.51 -9.95 19.46
CA THR A 453 6.32 -9.71 18.66
C THR A 453 5.58 -8.49 19.18
N ILE A 454 5.12 -7.61 18.29
CA ILE A 454 4.21 -6.50 18.62
C ILE A 454 2.83 -6.87 18.10
N THR A 455 1.81 -6.83 18.95
CA THR A 455 0.40 -6.98 18.56
C THR A 455 -0.30 -5.63 18.68
N THR A 456 -0.94 -5.19 17.61
CA THR A 456 -1.69 -3.94 17.55
C THR A 456 -3.19 -4.21 17.56
N HIS A 457 -3.88 -3.65 18.56
CA HIS A 457 -5.33 -3.56 18.59
C HIS A 457 -5.75 -2.11 18.39
N PHE A 458 -6.68 -1.88 17.47
CA PHE A 458 -7.21 -0.54 17.24
C PHE A 458 -8.73 -0.52 17.16
N VAL A 459 -9.32 0.57 17.64
CA VAL A 459 -10.78 0.82 17.55
C VAL A 459 -11.00 2.24 17.05
N SER A 460 -11.69 2.38 15.92
CA SER A 460 -11.96 3.71 15.36
C SER A 460 -12.92 4.49 16.25
N GLY A 461 -12.51 5.68 16.69
CA GLY A 461 -13.29 6.49 17.63
C GLY A 461 -12.99 6.21 19.11
N LEU A 462 -12.00 5.37 19.42
CA LEU A 462 -11.62 5.06 20.80
C LEU A 462 -11.30 6.34 21.59
N LYS A 463 -11.86 6.44 22.79
CA LYS A 463 -11.69 7.51 23.78
C LYS A 463 -11.14 6.92 25.06
N TRP A 464 -10.51 7.76 25.89
CA TRP A 464 -10.10 7.38 27.24
C TRP A 464 -11.26 6.82 28.07
N PHE A 465 -12.40 7.52 28.06
CA PHE A 465 -13.64 7.09 28.67
C PHE A 465 -14.83 7.49 27.79
N ASP A 466 -15.78 6.58 27.61
CA ASP A 466 -17.07 6.83 26.97
C ASP A 466 -18.14 6.04 27.72
N SER A 467 -19.01 6.74 28.44
CA SER A 467 -20.07 6.12 29.25
C SER A 467 -21.25 5.63 28.40
N GLN A 468 -21.42 6.18 27.21
CA GLN A 468 -22.53 5.81 26.31
C GLN A 468 -22.16 4.64 25.41
N ARG A 469 -20.86 4.52 25.09
CA ARG A 469 -20.32 3.50 24.18
C ARG A 469 -19.15 2.76 24.80
N PRO A 470 -19.41 1.68 25.56
CA PRO A 470 -18.36 0.85 26.16
C PRO A 470 -17.37 0.27 25.14
N ASP A 471 -17.79 0.09 23.89
CA ASP A 471 -16.96 -0.36 22.78
C ASP A 471 -15.92 0.69 22.33
N LEU A 472 -16.16 1.98 22.60
CA LEU A 472 -15.22 3.07 22.36
C LEU A 472 -14.51 3.56 23.63
N ASN A 473 -14.66 2.84 24.74
CA ASN A 473 -14.07 3.20 26.01
C ASN A 473 -12.79 2.38 26.24
N ALA A 474 -11.64 3.04 26.21
CA ALA A 474 -10.34 2.39 26.41
C ALA A 474 -10.24 1.65 27.75
N PHE A 475 -10.84 2.21 28.81
CA PHE A 475 -10.88 1.58 30.12
C PHE A 475 -11.67 0.26 30.08
N SER A 476 -12.89 0.28 29.52
CA SER A 476 -13.70 -0.94 29.35
C SER A 476 -13.02 -1.96 28.42
N LEU A 477 -12.33 -1.48 27.38
CA LEU A 477 -11.62 -2.32 26.42
C LEU A 477 -10.43 -3.05 27.08
N ILE A 478 -9.65 -2.37 27.92
CA ILE A 478 -8.57 -2.99 28.72
C ILE A 478 -9.09 -4.05 29.68
N GLN A 479 -10.28 -3.84 30.24
CA GLN A 479 -10.96 -4.81 31.11
C GLN A 479 -11.57 -5.99 30.35
N SER A 480 -11.72 -5.89 29.03
CA SER A 480 -12.30 -6.96 28.22
C SER A 480 -11.39 -8.20 28.23
N PRO A 481 -11.95 -9.42 28.23
CA PRO A 481 -11.14 -10.64 28.31
C PRO A 481 -10.04 -10.76 27.23
N PRO A 482 -10.28 -10.41 25.95
CA PRO A 482 -9.24 -10.51 24.92
C PRO A 482 -8.03 -9.62 25.20
N ILE A 483 -8.26 -8.35 25.54
CA ILE A 483 -7.17 -7.38 25.78
C ILE A 483 -6.51 -7.64 27.13
N SER A 484 -7.29 -7.99 28.15
CA SER A 484 -6.74 -8.35 29.45
C SER A 484 -5.80 -9.56 29.34
N SER A 485 -6.14 -10.57 28.53
CA SER A 485 -5.25 -11.72 28.26
C SER A 485 -3.92 -11.30 27.62
N TYR A 486 -3.97 -10.40 26.64
CA TYR A 486 -2.75 -9.82 26.06
C TYR A 486 -1.95 -9.02 27.09
N LEU A 487 -2.58 -8.25 27.97
CA LEU A 487 -1.88 -7.48 29.01
C LEU A 487 -1.18 -8.37 30.04
N HIS A 488 -1.77 -9.52 30.38
CA HIS A 488 -1.15 -10.49 31.29
C HIS A 488 0.14 -11.08 30.72
N SER A 489 0.25 -11.22 29.40
CA SER A 489 1.41 -11.80 28.71
C SER A 489 2.38 -10.75 28.18
N ALA A 490 1.92 -9.53 27.90
CA ALA A 490 2.74 -8.47 27.33
C ALA A 490 3.78 -7.97 28.35
N GLN A 491 4.99 -7.72 27.86
CA GLN A 491 6.07 -7.08 28.63
C GLN A 491 5.94 -5.55 28.68
N ALA A 492 5.31 -4.95 27.67
CA ALA A 492 5.06 -3.52 27.61
C ALA A 492 3.81 -3.22 26.76
N ILE A 493 3.18 -2.08 27.05
CA ILE A 493 2.02 -1.55 26.34
C ILE A 493 2.30 -0.12 25.85
N MET A 494 1.85 0.20 24.64
CA MET A 494 1.79 1.58 24.13
C MET A 494 0.34 2.00 23.85
N LEU A 495 -0.04 3.18 24.32
CA LEU A 495 -1.37 3.77 24.15
C LEU A 495 -1.30 4.94 23.16
N ILE A 496 -2.01 4.82 22.03
CA ILE A 496 -2.18 5.86 21.01
C ILE A 496 -3.65 6.30 21.02
N ILE A 497 -4.02 7.06 22.05
CA ILE A 497 -5.40 7.43 22.38
C ILE A 497 -5.40 8.91 22.78
N GLY A 498 -6.43 9.65 22.37
CA GLY A 498 -6.66 11.01 22.85
C GLY A 498 -7.38 11.92 21.87
N THR A 499 -7.14 11.74 20.57
CA THR A 499 -7.71 12.60 19.51
C THR A 499 -9.25 12.68 19.61
N ASN A 500 -9.92 11.55 19.83
CA ASN A 500 -11.38 11.53 19.96
C ASN A 500 -11.89 12.06 21.31
N SER A 501 -11.11 11.92 22.40
CA SER A 501 -11.50 12.47 23.71
C SER A 501 -11.44 13.99 23.70
N LEU A 502 -10.32 14.56 23.27
CA LEU A 502 -10.01 15.99 23.36
C LEU A 502 -10.88 16.88 22.47
N ARG A 503 -11.62 16.27 21.54
CA ARG A 503 -12.68 16.96 20.81
C ARG A 503 -13.91 17.25 21.66
N PHE A 504 -14.15 16.52 22.75
CA PHE A 504 -15.41 16.62 23.49
C PHE A 504 -15.25 16.95 24.99
N ILE A 505 -14.03 16.84 25.53
CA ILE A 505 -13.73 17.15 26.93
C ILE A 505 -12.44 17.99 27.03
N ASP A 506 -12.30 18.69 28.15
CA ASP A 506 -11.13 19.54 28.41
C ASP A 506 -9.92 18.68 28.79
N ALA A 507 -8.71 19.23 28.56
CA ALA A 507 -7.43 18.59 28.83
C ALA A 507 -7.35 17.96 30.22
N ALA A 508 -7.67 18.73 31.28
CA ALA A 508 -7.64 18.26 32.66
C ALA A 508 -8.51 17.00 32.89
N GLN A 509 -9.70 16.95 32.28
CA GLN A 509 -10.58 15.78 32.38
C GLN A 509 -10.01 14.58 31.64
N ALA A 510 -9.44 14.78 30.45
CA ALA A 510 -8.79 13.72 29.69
C ALA A 510 -7.53 13.18 30.41
N VAL A 511 -6.73 14.05 31.04
CA VAL A 511 -5.57 13.69 31.86
C VAL A 511 -6.00 12.88 33.08
N GLN A 512 -7.09 13.26 33.76
CA GLN A 512 -7.64 12.49 34.87
C GLN A 512 -8.09 11.09 34.44
N GLN A 513 -8.72 10.96 33.26
CA GLN A 513 -9.13 9.66 32.70
C GLN A 513 -7.91 8.80 32.35
N ALA A 514 -6.87 9.39 31.74
CA ALA A 514 -5.62 8.70 31.47
C ALA A 514 -4.95 8.24 32.78
N ALA A 515 -4.87 9.11 33.79
CA ALA A 515 -4.32 8.80 35.11
C ALA A 515 -5.03 7.58 35.75
N HIS A 516 -6.36 7.56 35.69
CA HIS A 516 -7.15 6.45 36.23
C HIS A 516 -6.86 5.13 35.50
N LEU A 517 -6.79 5.15 34.16
CA LEU A 517 -6.47 3.97 33.37
C LEU A 517 -5.04 3.46 33.65
N ILE A 518 -4.04 4.36 33.75
CA ILE A 518 -2.67 3.97 34.08
C ILE A 518 -2.58 3.37 35.49
N ALA A 519 -3.25 3.97 36.49
CA ALA A 519 -3.31 3.43 37.84
C ALA A 519 -3.97 2.05 37.87
N TYR A 520 -5.00 1.83 37.06
CA TYR A 520 -5.63 0.52 36.89
C TYR A 520 -4.65 -0.51 36.31
N ILE A 521 -3.89 -0.17 35.26
CA ILE A 521 -2.87 -1.08 34.68
C ILE A 521 -1.82 -1.43 35.74
N HIS A 522 -1.28 -0.45 36.46
CA HIS A 522 -0.28 -0.69 37.52
C HIS A 522 -0.78 -1.60 38.64
N THR A 523 -2.08 -1.49 38.97
CA THR A 523 -2.70 -2.28 40.03
C THR A 523 -2.94 -3.72 39.60
N ASN A 524 -3.43 -3.95 38.38
CA ASN A 524 -3.85 -5.27 37.89
C ASN A 524 -2.76 -6.02 37.12
N HIS A 525 -1.72 -5.32 36.64
CA HIS A 525 -0.60 -5.89 35.88
C HIS A 525 0.74 -5.44 36.46
N PRO A 526 1.17 -6.00 37.63
CA PRO A 526 2.34 -5.52 38.36
C PRO A 526 3.66 -5.60 37.58
N HIS A 527 3.77 -6.46 36.58
CA HIS A 527 4.94 -6.56 35.70
C HIS A 527 5.12 -5.33 34.80
N LEU A 528 4.06 -4.54 34.59
CA LEU A 528 4.09 -3.30 33.82
C LEU A 528 4.41 -2.05 34.67
N LYS A 529 4.84 -2.21 35.93
CA LYS A 529 5.13 -1.09 36.85
C LYS A 529 6.33 -0.22 36.49
N GLN A 530 7.23 -0.70 35.63
CA GLN A 530 8.42 0.06 35.26
C GLN A 530 8.06 1.18 34.28
N LYS A 531 8.73 2.35 34.40
CA LYS A 531 8.47 3.53 33.56
C LYS A 531 8.46 3.23 32.06
N GLN A 532 9.33 2.33 31.61
CA GLN A 532 9.46 1.93 30.22
C GLN A 532 8.46 0.86 29.75
N HIS A 533 7.63 0.28 30.63
CA HIS A 533 6.68 -0.78 30.24
C HIS A 533 5.30 -0.23 29.88
N ILE A 534 5.02 1.03 30.19
CA ILE A 534 3.80 1.73 29.75
C ILE A 534 4.24 2.97 28.99
N ALA A 535 3.85 3.08 27.73
CA ALA A 535 4.01 4.28 26.92
C ALA A 535 2.67 4.92 26.62
N VAL A 536 2.60 6.25 26.71
CA VAL A 536 1.47 7.04 26.22
C VAL A 536 1.99 8.02 25.18
N VAL A 537 1.44 7.94 23.98
CA VAL A 537 1.83 8.80 22.86
C VAL A 537 1.07 10.13 22.95
N ALA A 538 1.77 11.24 22.70
CA ALA A 538 1.18 12.56 22.56
C ALA A 538 0.02 12.54 21.55
N THR A 539 -1.08 13.23 21.86
CA THR A 539 -2.17 13.36 20.89
C THR A 539 -1.71 14.18 19.69
N PHE A 540 -1.95 13.67 18.48
CA PHE A 540 -1.60 14.36 17.25
C PHE A 540 -2.44 15.63 17.04
N PRO A 541 -1.94 16.61 16.26
CA PRO A 541 -2.74 17.78 15.91
C PRO A 541 -4.06 17.38 15.24
N CYS A 542 -5.15 18.02 15.64
CA CYS A 542 -6.48 17.79 15.09
C CYS A 542 -7.18 19.13 14.87
N TYR A 543 -7.70 19.33 13.66
CA TYR A 543 -8.37 20.57 13.27
C TYR A 543 -9.88 20.37 13.07
N ASN A 544 -10.39 19.18 13.37
CA ASN A 544 -11.81 18.88 13.27
C ASN A 544 -12.52 19.30 14.58
N THR A 545 -13.08 20.50 14.56
CA THR A 545 -13.74 21.13 15.71
C THR A 545 -14.95 20.35 16.21
N SER A 546 -15.52 20.79 17.33
CA SER A 546 -16.74 20.25 17.91
C SER A 546 -17.61 21.37 18.47
N SER A 547 -18.78 21.04 18.99
CA SER A 547 -19.62 22.01 19.71
C SER A 547 -18.94 22.59 20.96
N ARG A 548 -18.03 21.83 21.60
CA ARG A 548 -17.31 22.30 22.80
C ARG A 548 -16.09 23.16 22.45
N PHE A 549 -15.39 22.82 21.37
CA PHE A 549 -14.25 23.58 20.85
C PHE A 549 -14.59 24.10 19.45
N PRO A 550 -15.35 25.21 19.36
CA PRO A 550 -15.92 25.67 18.10
C PRO A 550 -14.87 26.22 17.12
N SER A 551 -13.69 26.60 17.61
CA SER A 551 -12.58 27.07 16.77
C SER A 551 -11.39 26.13 16.82
N THR A 552 -10.64 26.07 15.71
CA THR A 552 -9.38 25.32 15.60
C THR A 552 -8.40 25.70 16.71
N ASP A 553 -8.24 26.99 16.98
CA ASP A 553 -7.30 27.48 18.00
C ASP A 553 -7.68 26.99 19.39
N SER A 554 -8.98 26.97 19.72
CA SER A 554 -9.46 26.45 21.00
C SER A 554 -9.18 24.95 21.16
N LEU A 555 -9.34 24.17 20.08
CA LEU A 555 -9.06 22.73 20.09
C LEU A 555 -7.55 22.44 20.17
N LEU A 556 -6.73 23.14 19.39
CA LEU A 556 -5.27 22.98 19.42
C LEU A 556 -4.68 23.40 20.76
N SER A 557 -5.19 24.48 21.36
CA SER A 557 -4.81 24.89 22.73
C SER A 557 -5.16 23.81 23.75
N ASN A 558 -6.35 23.20 23.65
CA ASN A 558 -6.76 22.08 24.51
C ASN A 558 -5.85 20.85 24.32
N ILE A 559 -5.48 20.51 23.08
CA ILE A 559 -4.56 19.40 22.78
C ILE A 559 -3.15 19.67 23.32
N GLN A 560 -2.66 20.91 23.18
CA GLN A 560 -1.35 21.30 23.69
C GLN A 560 -1.32 21.20 25.22
N LEU A 561 -2.31 21.78 25.91
CA LEU A 561 -2.43 21.69 27.36
C LEU A 561 -2.49 20.23 27.83
N TYR A 562 -3.26 19.38 27.15
CA TYR A 562 -3.30 17.95 27.44
C TYR A 562 -1.92 17.28 27.32
N ASN A 563 -1.19 17.54 26.24
CA ASN A 563 0.14 16.93 26.04
C ASN A 563 1.16 17.40 27.08
N GLU A 564 1.11 18.68 27.49
CA GLU A 564 1.96 19.24 28.54
C GLU A 564 1.65 18.60 29.92
N GLU A 565 0.37 18.52 30.28
CA GLU A 565 -0.07 17.88 31.52
C GLU A 565 0.20 16.37 31.54
N LEU A 566 0.02 15.68 30.41
CA LEU A 566 0.32 14.25 30.27
C LEU A 566 1.81 13.95 30.43
N ASN A 567 2.68 14.83 29.91
CA ASN A 567 4.12 14.73 30.13
C ASN A 567 4.47 14.88 31.61
N ALA A 568 3.89 15.85 32.32
CA ALA A 568 4.08 16.00 33.77
C ALA A 568 3.54 14.78 34.56
N LEU A 569 2.37 14.25 34.16
CA LEU A 569 1.78 13.05 34.75
C LEU A 569 2.67 11.80 34.57
N SER A 570 3.44 11.73 33.47
CA SER A 570 4.33 10.60 33.17
C SER A 570 5.39 10.35 34.23
N ASP A 571 5.91 11.43 34.84
CA ASP A 571 6.84 11.34 35.95
C ASP A 571 6.15 10.94 37.26
N GLN A 572 4.92 11.42 37.48
CA GLN A 572 4.13 11.13 38.69
C GLN A 572 3.66 9.68 38.75
N LEU A 573 3.20 9.12 37.63
CA LEU A 573 2.64 7.77 37.54
C LEU A 573 3.60 6.75 36.92
N HIS A 574 4.87 7.11 36.77
CA HIS A 574 5.92 6.22 36.23
C HIS A 574 5.52 5.53 34.93
N PHE A 575 5.22 6.31 33.88
CA PHE A 575 5.09 5.82 32.51
C PHE A 575 5.95 6.67 31.56
N THR A 576 6.13 6.21 30.32
CA THR A 576 6.89 6.94 29.29
C THR A 576 5.95 7.79 28.45
N PHE A 577 6.17 9.10 28.42
CA PHE A 577 5.54 9.99 27.43
C PHE A 577 6.36 9.99 26.13
N ILE A 578 5.71 9.82 24.98
CA ILE A 578 6.39 9.79 23.67
C ILE A 578 5.72 10.79 22.72
N ASP A 579 6.54 11.63 22.08
CA ASP A 579 6.11 12.44 20.95
C ASP A 579 6.63 11.82 19.65
N PHE A 580 5.72 11.45 18.73
CA PHE A 580 6.07 10.97 17.39
C PHE A 580 6.42 12.12 16.42
N HIS A 581 6.39 13.37 16.89
CA HIS A 581 6.65 14.58 16.12
C HIS A 581 5.74 14.71 14.89
N ILE A 582 4.46 14.34 15.07
CA ILE A 582 3.43 14.52 14.05
C ILE A 582 2.99 15.99 14.03
N THR A 583 3.13 16.63 12.88
CA THR A 583 2.76 18.02 12.63
C THR A 583 1.63 18.10 11.60
N ASP A 584 1.12 19.30 11.35
CA ASP A 584 0.01 19.57 10.43
C ASP A 584 0.29 19.14 8.98
N VAL A 585 1.54 19.23 8.54
CA VAL A 585 1.98 18.78 7.21
C VAL A 585 1.88 17.26 7.02
N HIS A 586 1.81 16.50 8.11
CA HIS A 586 1.66 15.05 8.06
C HIS A 586 0.20 14.58 7.97
N LEU A 587 -0.77 15.49 8.15
CA LEU A 587 -2.18 15.14 8.19
C LEU A 587 -2.78 15.01 6.79
N HIS A 588 -3.77 14.12 6.68
CA HIS A 588 -4.65 13.97 5.54
C HIS A 588 -5.52 15.24 5.36
N PRO A 589 -6.12 15.49 4.19
CA PRO A 589 -7.03 16.63 3.99
C PRO A 589 -8.23 16.70 4.94
N ASP A 590 -8.57 15.62 5.64
CA ASP A 590 -9.57 15.64 6.72
C ASP A 590 -9.08 16.34 8.01
N ARG A 591 -7.80 16.73 8.03
CA ARG A 591 -7.10 17.43 9.09
C ARG A 591 -7.19 16.74 10.45
N MET A 592 -7.32 15.42 10.46
CA MET A 592 -7.40 14.61 11.67
C MET A 592 -6.57 13.35 11.56
N HIS A 593 -6.65 12.62 10.45
CA HIS A 593 -5.87 11.41 10.26
C HIS A 593 -4.52 11.71 9.61
N LEU A 594 -3.56 10.78 9.71
CA LEU A 594 -2.33 10.88 8.95
C LEU A 594 -2.57 10.68 7.46
N HIS A 595 -1.89 11.48 6.65
CA HIS A 595 -1.81 11.25 5.21
C HIS A 595 -1.14 9.89 4.94
N PRO A 596 -1.60 9.11 3.94
CA PRO A 596 -1.03 7.80 3.62
C PRO A 596 0.50 7.77 3.54
N HIS A 597 1.06 8.79 2.89
CA HIS A 597 2.51 8.95 2.72
C HIS A 597 3.30 8.99 4.04
N TYR A 598 2.72 9.43 5.16
CA TYR A 598 3.42 9.57 6.44
C TYR A 598 3.07 8.47 7.46
N ARG A 599 2.28 7.47 7.09
CA ARG A 599 1.88 6.37 7.99
C ARG A 599 3.07 5.59 8.53
N TYR A 600 4.13 5.44 7.73
CA TYR A 600 5.36 4.76 8.13
C TYR A 600 6.04 5.39 9.36
N ILE A 601 5.79 6.68 9.65
CA ILE A 601 6.36 7.37 10.82
C ILE A 601 5.86 6.72 12.11
N ILE A 602 4.57 6.35 12.18
CA ILE A 602 4.01 5.67 13.36
C ILE A 602 4.65 4.29 13.52
N SER A 603 4.62 3.45 12.47
CA SER A 603 5.17 2.08 12.54
C SER A 603 6.66 2.08 12.90
N ASN A 604 7.44 3.00 12.34
CA ASN A 604 8.86 3.14 12.66
C ASN A 604 9.09 3.61 14.10
N SER A 605 8.28 4.54 14.60
CA SER A 605 8.39 5.05 15.98
C SER A 605 8.03 3.97 17.01
N ILE A 606 6.97 3.20 16.76
CA ILE A 606 6.58 2.04 17.58
C ILE A 606 7.71 1.00 17.61
N THR A 607 8.18 0.60 16.44
CA THR A 607 9.26 -0.39 16.32
C THR A 607 10.54 0.11 16.97
N HIS A 608 10.86 1.40 16.83
CA HIS A 608 12.02 2.00 17.46
C HIS A 608 11.94 1.95 18.98
N TYR A 609 10.79 2.30 19.55
CA TYR A 609 10.56 2.27 21.00
C TYR A 609 10.73 0.86 21.57
N PHE A 610 10.06 -0.14 21.00
CA PHE A 610 10.14 -1.52 21.51
C PHE A 610 11.53 -2.15 21.31
N ASN A 611 12.26 -1.77 20.25
CA ASN A 611 13.67 -2.13 20.10
C ASN A 611 14.54 -1.61 21.26
N GLN A 612 14.29 -0.39 21.75
CA GLN A 612 15.04 0.14 22.89
C GLN A 612 14.76 -0.66 24.17
N ILE A 613 13.49 -1.00 24.43
CA ILE A 613 13.11 -1.81 25.60
C ILE A 613 13.77 -3.20 25.54
N SER A 614 13.66 -3.88 24.39
CA SER A 614 14.24 -5.21 24.19
C SER A 614 15.77 -5.23 24.37
N GLN A 615 16.46 -4.18 23.92
CA GLN A 615 17.91 -4.03 24.10
C GLN A 615 18.31 -3.81 25.57
N HIS A 616 17.48 -3.11 26.36
CA HIS A 616 17.78 -2.91 27.77
C HIS A 616 17.69 -4.20 28.58
N GLN A 617 16.75 -5.10 28.24
CA GLN A 617 16.57 -6.38 28.92
C GLN A 617 17.72 -7.37 28.68
N SER A 618 18.36 -7.33 27.52
CA SER A 618 19.45 -8.26 27.16
C SER A 618 20.83 -7.85 27.70
N SER A 619 20.95 -6.65 28.27
CA SER A 619 22.22 -6.09 28.73
C SER A 619 22.61 -6.54 30.15
N SER A 620 22.89 -7.84 30.30
CA SER A 620 23.87 -8.24 31.33
C SER A 620 25.25 -7.71 30.89
N ARG A 621 25.86 -6.94 31.78
CA ARG A 621 27.05 -6.10 31.57
C ARG A 621 28.18 -6.78 30.79
N THR A 622 28.38 -6.39 29.53
CA THR A 622 29.71 -6.11 28.97
C THR A 622 29.57 -4.99 27.93
N HIS A 623 30.18 -3.84 28.22
CA HIS A 623 30.10 -2.65 27.38
C HIS A 623 30.90 -2.86 26.08
N THR A 624 30.25 -3.32 25.02
CA THR A 624 30.75 -3.12 23.67
C THR A 624 29.57 -2.81 22.77
N ARG A 625 29.52 -1.59 22.23
CA ARG A 625 28.44 -1.19 21.31
C ARG A 625 28.50 -2.09 20.08
N SER A 626 27.36 -2.63 19.67
CA SER A 626 27.29 -3.45 18.46
C SER A 626 27.72 -2.64 17.23
N SER A 627 28.28 -3.32 16.23
CA SER A 627 28.69 -2.71 14.96
C SER A 627 27.53 -1.96 14.28
N GLN A 628 26.31 -2.49 14.40
CA GLN A 628 25.09 -1.86 13.89
C GLN A 628 24.73 -0.57 14.64
N ALA A 629 24.90 -0.51 15.96
CA ALA A 629 24.68 0.71 16.74
C ALA A 629 25.70 1.79 16.40
N ILE A 630 26.96 1.40 16.14
CA ILE A 630 28.01 2.31 15.67
C ILE A 630 27.66 2.85 14.27
N LYS A 631 27.23 1.97 13.35
CA LYS A 631 26.82 2.35 11.99
C LYS A 631 25.64 3.33 12.02
N ARG A 632 24.55 3.00 12.71
CA ARG A 632 23.37 3.86 12.85
C ARG A 632 23.70 5.23 13.44
N ARG A 633 24.56 5.29 14.47
CA ARG A 633 25.04 6.55 15.05
C ARG A 633 25.81 7.39 14.02
N ASN A 634 26.65 6.76 13.21
CA ASN A 634 27.42 7.44 12.17
C ASN A 634 26.52 7.94 11.04
N ASP A 635 25.49 7.18 10.66
CA ASP A 635 24.52 7.55 9.63
C ASP A 635 23.68 8.76 10.06
N LEU A 636 23.14 8.74 11.29
CA LEU A 636 22.42 9.88 11.87
C LEU A 636 23.28 11.13 11.98
N ARG A 637 24.57 10.96 12.33
CA ARG A 637 25.54 12.06 12.37
C ARG A 637 25.78 12.65 10.97
N HIS A 638 25.91 11.81 9.95
CA HIS A 638 26.06 12.26 8.56
C HIS A 638 24.79 12.94 8.03
N GLN A 639 23.60 12.43 8.34
CA GLN A 639 22.34 13.02 7.90
C GLN A 639 22.11 14.40 8.55
N LYS A 640 22.36 14.53 9.86
CA LYS A 640 22.32 15.82 10.56
C LYS A 640 23.35 16.81 10.00
N PHE A 641 24.52 16.32 9.61
CA PHE A 641 25.55 17.13 8.97
C PHE A 641 25.12 17.59 7.57
N LYS A 642 24.55 16.71 6.74
CA LYS A 642 23.98 17.06 5.42
C LYS A 642 22.87 18.12 5.52
N LEU A 643 21.92 17.94 6.44
CA LEU A 643 20.82 18.90 6.66
C LEU A 643 21.35 20.27 7.10
N LYS A 644 22.35 20.31 7.99
CA LYS A 644 23.02 21.57 8.36
C LYS A 644 23.76 22.21 7.19
N GLN A 645 24.43 21.42 6.34
CA GLN A 645 25.11 21.96 5.15
C GLN A 645 24.16 22.51 4.10
N GLN A 646 22.95 21.95 3.97
CA GLN A 646 21.92 22.46 3.06
C GLN A 646 21.30 23.79 3.51
N GLN A 647 21.54 24.24 4.74
CA GLN A 647 20.98 25.49 5.27
C GLN A 647 21.84 26.73 5.00
N PHE A 648 23.13 26.56 4.67
CA PHE A 648 24.08 27.67 4.57
C PHE A 648 24.67 27.77 3.16
N PHE A 649 23.85 28.13 2.17
CA PHE A 649 24.34 28.40 0.82
C PHE A 649 23.94 29.79 0.32
N ILE A 650 24.68 30.25 -0.69
CA ILE A 650 24.37 31.43 -1.49
C ILE A 650 24.23 30.99 -2.94
N LYS A 651 23.27 31.57 -3.65
CA LYS A 651 23.12 31.44 -5.11
C LYS A 651 23.45 32.76 -5.77
N ARG A 652 24.24 32.72 -6.84
CA ARG A 652 24.56 33.88 -7.69
C ARG A 652 24.37 33.53 -9.15
N ILE A 653 23.97 34.52 -9.95
CA ILE A 653 24.05 34.41 -11.41
C ILE A 653 25.52 34.53 -11.79
N VAL A 654 25.94 33.74 -12.77
CA VAL A 654 27.34 33.63 -13.15
C VAL A 654 27.49 33.54 -14.66
N ASP A 655 28.45 34.29 -15.19
CA ASP A 655 28.77 34.26 -16.61
C ASP A 655 29.32 32.88 -17.05
N ILE A 656 29.13 32.53 -18.32
CA ILE A 656 29.50 31.22 -18.89
C ILE A 656 31.00 30.90 -18.77
N ASN A 657 31.85 31.92 -18.66
CA ASN A 657 33.30 31.76 -18.55
C ASN A 657 33.76 31.29 -17.16
N TRP A 658 32.94 31.50 -16.13
CA TRP A 658 33.24 31.06 -14.78
C TRP A 658 32.97 29.57 -14.61
N LYS A 659 34.05 28.81 -14.40
CA LYS A 659 33.98 27.40 -14.00
C LYS A 659 34.12 27.30 -12.49
N ALA A 660 33.62 26.21 -11.88
CA ALA A 660 33.75 25.99 -10.43
C ALA A 660 35.20 26.11 -9.92
N LYS A 661 36.20 25.77 -10.76
CA LYS A 661 37.62 25.98 -10.44
C LYS A 661 38.02 27.46 -10.33
N HIS A 662 37.51 28.32 -11.23
CA HIS A 662 37.78 29.76 -11.22
C HIS A 662 37.17 30.42 -9.98
N VAL A 663 35.92 30.06 -9.67
CA VAL A 663 35.23 30.53 -8.45
C VAL A 663 36.01 30.15 -7.20
N LYS A 664 36.48 28.89 -7.08
CA LYS A 664 37.28 28.46 -5.92
C LYS A 664 38.58 29.25 -5.77
N THR A 665 39.25 29.57 -6.88
CA THR A 665 40.47 30.38 -6.89
C THR A 665 40.19 31.81 -6.42
N PHE A 666 39.18 32.45 -7.02
CA PHE A 666 38.72 33.79 -6.64
C PHE A 666 38.36 33.88 -5.16
N LEU A 667 37.50 32.98 -4.65
CA LEU A 667 37.08 32.99 -3.25
C LEU A 667 38.25 32.81 -2.27
N ARG A 668 39.30 32.06 -2.66
CA ARG A 668 40.51 31.91 -1.84
C ARG A 668 41.34 33.18 -1.83
N GLN A 669 41.48 33.84 -2.98
CA GLN A 669 42.23 35.10 -3.11
C GLN A 669 41.55 36.25 -2.37
N THR A 670 40.22 36.26 -2.30
CA THR A 670 39.44 37.23 -1.53
C THR A 670 39.22 36.82 -0.07
N GLU A 671 39.91 35.79 0.41
CA GLU A 671 39.84 35.27 1.79
C GLU A 671 38.44 34.85 2.27
N ILE A 672 37.53 34.50 1.35
CA ILE A 672 36.19 34.04 1.68
C ILE A 672 36.23 32.54 2.01
N LYS A 673 35.96 32.20 3.27
CA LYS A 673 35.90 30.82 3.74
C LYS A 673 34.62 30.14 3.23
N PHE A 674 34.77 29.06 2.46
CA PHE A 674 33.66 28.24 1.97
C PHE A 674 33.87 26.76 2.29
N ALA A 675 32.78 26.00 2.37
CA ALA A 675 32.79 24.55 2.54
C ALA A 675 32.94 23.84 1.18
N ARG A 676 32.11 24.21 0.20
CA ARG A 676 32.11 23.61 -1.14
C ARG A 676 31.52 24.59 -2.16
N VAL A 677 32.08 24.58 -3.36
CA VAL A 677 31.48 25.21 -4.54
C VAL A 677 30.92 24.08 -5.41
N LEU A 678 29.63 24.12 -5.73
CA LEU A 678 29.01 23.14 -6.64
C LEU A 678 29.35 23.45 -8.10
N GLU A 679 29.09 22.51 -9.00
CA GLU A 679 29.21 22.78 -10.43
C GLU A 679 28.21 23.86 -10.87
N VAL A 680 28.63 24.69 -11.82
CA VAL A 680 27.79 25.75 -12.38
C VAL A 680 26.80 25.09 -13.32
N HIS A 681 25.51 25.24 -13.04
CA HIS A 681 24.43 24.75 -13.89
C HIS A 681 23.50 25.91 -14.23
N ASN A 682 23.12 26.03 -15.51
CA ASN A 682 22.20 27.06 -16.01
C ASN A 682 22.57 28.47 -15.52
N HIS A 683 23.83 28.87 -15.70
CA HIS A 683 24.34 30.19 -15.28
C HIS A 683 24.10 30.51 -13.79
N THR A 684 23.94 29.48 -12.95
CA THR A 684 23.74 29.62 -11.51
C THR A 684 24.88 28.95 -10.76
N LEU A 685 25.54 29.74 -9.92
CA LEU A 685 26.59 29.33 -9.00
C LEU A 685 25.99 29.09 -7.62
N THR A 686 26.28 27.94 -6.99
CA THR A 686 25.91 27.67 -5.60
C THR A 686 27.16 27.46 -4.74
N ILE A 687 27.33 28.29 -3.72
CA ILE A 687 28.45 28.24 -2.76
C ILE A 687 27.89 27.81 -1.40
N LEU A 688 28.43 26.74 -0.83
CA LEU A 688 28.08 26.24 0.51
C LEU A 688 29.10 26.70 1.54
N PHE A 689 28.61 27.03 2.74
CA PHE A 689 29.36 27.53 3.88
C PHE A 689 29.25 26.58 5.07
N ASN A 690 30.21 26.64 6.00
CA ASN A 690 30.22 25.73 7.15
C ASN A 690 29.24 26.18 8.25
N ASN A 691 28.90 27.47 8.29
CA ASN A 691 27.99 28.06 9.26
C ASN A 691 27.33 29.34 8.71
N ALA A 692 26.34 29.85 9.45
CA ALA A 692 25.54 31.01 9.07
C ALA A 692 26.37 32.32 9.01
N GLU A 693 27.35 32.48 9.89
CA GLU A 693 28.23 33.66 9.96
C GLU A 693 29.07 33.79 8.69
N GLN A 694 29.71 32.70 8.24
CA GLN A 694 30.47 32.64 6.99
C GLN A 694 29.59 32.95 5.78
N ARG A 695 28.37 32.39 5.75
CA ARG A 695 27.38 32.70 4.71
C ARG A 695 27.07 34.20 4.71
N HIS A 696 26.74 34.79 5.85
CA HIS A 696 26.39 36.21 5.92
C HIS A 696 27.56 37.12 5.50
N ALA A 697 28.77 36.82 5.96
CA ALA A 697 29.97 37.56 5.58
C ALA A 697 30.24 37.47 4.07
N ALA A 698 30.08 36.28 3.48
CA ALA A 698 30.22 36.09 2.04
C ALA A 698 29.12 36.79 1.24
N ASP A 699 27.88 36.76 1.71
CA ASP A 699 26.75 37.43 1.05
C ASP A 699 26.93 38.95 1.02
N THR A 700 27.55 39.51 2.05
CA THR A 700 27.88 40.93 2.15
C THR A 700 29.08 41.32 1.28
N SER A 701 30.07 40.43 1.13
CA SER A 701 31.32 40.70 0.41
C SER A 701 31.30 40.31 -1.07
N LEU A 702 30.29 39.55 -1.51
CA LEU A 702 30.07 39.15 -2.90
C LEU A 702 28.81 39.82 -3.46
N PRO A 703 28.90 41.07 -3.97
CA PRO A 703 27.86 41.69 -4.79
C PRO A 703 27.30 40.77 -5.88
N ASP A 704 26.06 40.99 -6.31
CA ASP A 704 25.38 40.13 -7.29
C ASP A 704 26.10 40.08 -8.66
N ASP A 705 26.88 41.10 -9.00
CA ASP A 705 27.67 41.23 -10.23
C ASP A 705 29.11 40.71 -10.12
N THR A 706 29.50 40.15 -8.96
CA THR A 706 30.89 39.67 -8.71
C THR A 706 31.35 38.62 -9.73
N PHE A 707 30.41 37.82 -10.27
CA PHE A 707 30.69 36.73 -11.21
C PHE A 707 30.23 37.02 -12.64
N ASP A 708 30.25 38.28 -13.05
CA ASP A 708 30.02 38.69 -14.43
C ASP A 708 31.27 38.49 -15.32
N GLU A 709 31.10 38.75 -16.63
CA GLU A 709 32.15 38.65 -17.64
C GLU A 709 33.28 39.68 -17.39
N ALA A 710 32.93 40.90 -16.98
CA ALA A 710 33.90 41.97 -16.74
C ALA A 710 34.85 41.65 -15.57
N HIS A 711 34.32 41.12 -14.47
CA HIS A 711 35.12 40.66 -13.33
C HIS A 711 35.97 39.44 -13.70
N PHE A 712 35.45 38.51 -14.52
CA PHE A 712 36.22 37.38 -15.00
C PHE A 712 37.50 37.84 -15.71
N HIS A 713 37.37 38.75 -16.68
CA HIS A 713 38.50 39.27 -17.44
C HIS A 713 39.46 40.10 -16.57
N ARG A 714 38.94 40.95 -15.68
CA ARG A 714 39.79 41.74 -14.79
C ARG A 714 40.67 40.85 -13.89
N HIS A 715 40.14 39.70 -13.47
CA HIS A 715 40.79 38.85 -12.49
C HIS A 715 41.67 37.75 -13.10
N PHE A 716 41.34 37.24 -14.29
CA PHE A 716 42.07 36.12 -14.90
C PHE A 716 42.82 36.46 -16.20
N ASN A 717 42.58 37.62 -16.83
CA ASN A 717 43.29 38.02 -18.05
C ASN A 717 44.41 39.05 -17.81
N THR A 718 44.70 39.42 -16.57
CA THR A 718 45.79 40.34 -16.21
C THR A 718 47.15 39.65 -16.03
N GLU A 719 47.23 38.33 -16.20
CA GLU A 719 48.47 37.53 -16.14
C GLU A 719 48.96 37.04 -17.52
N GLN A 720 48.45 37.61 -18.61
CA GLN A 720 49.09 37.54 -19.95
C GLN A 720 49.64 38.91 -20.31
#